data_AF-A0A9K3Q404-F1
#
_entry.id   AF-A0A9K3Q404-F1
#
_cell.length_a   1.000
_cell.length_b   1.000
_cell.length_c   1.000
_cell.angle_alpha   90.00
_cell.angle_beta   90.00
_cell.angle_gamma   90.00
#
_symmetry.space_group_name_H-M   'P 1'
#
loop_
_entity.id
_entity.type
_entity.pdbx_description
1 polymer ?
#
loop_
_entity_poly.entity_id
_entity_poly.type
_entity_poly.pdbx_seq_one_letter_code
_entity_poly.pdbx_strand_id
1 'polypeptide(L)'
;MHPKHASIYNMYCEWHGISPFADPQGGVVGRNKTHGNKWRNEFNPNHYSRTSRIMKAVDHIISSDNLTWQNAVARLEPLYDRSGKSLSKMVELLVDEGLLTKAIVVRKNDSCFRMASSTRRKDVTTTTTTEEGFAFSFCHSDVATILNGPMRRKQTLYQQQSQEKDDNEDDKDSAMNVSQQQHVARAMEKQNSVPIQIDSVENLVDLTLLCDDALFLDTASSKIRLKETFLYHRHHCVVRDNVSHDDLLSLLVNQVRRAEERQDDYLESLVTVATLLALNVLESTLQQVALTASNNQRRKSSGAALLKDTLQKLNHRIEGIPSHLATICSLLLLPHDDGLNFRNLVWHGFVPSVPRPWFSLVVTLTDELHQIVVSREDTSHNESVNRTAKAEPLKAVSALIDLRAYPHFEKLLTGENLVNDASSDQILEWVRNVTLSSRHVALCRLALEWMHPSTYTSIAPNRPATICAVLSVVLEHCLRLEWCRANRRPDDMVARPGAFYVTLDGHGQRHIHDLILHPYVLNEDRGDHESPQQRNRLIRNDDFHQSNDTEGSHSMDASTISLLMDLYCSPYGPNIRSAAAHGQWNMHFAQEWNNHKKMSSNNNSLEARKLWDMAYSIYHAMVRISSERLHEETDCTSLLRHAEQYCSVFTYVGHMRQSIRRTKQAWKRIEGIIVDMGRISMEYATVGSSSAGQACIQVEFFDDFDPHEIEERLAVKIGGNGSTSLEREHELNRRLSFSGGTMNLLDDVAAALEAYHDRLTSAVDSLGDDSGASNRSHSTATKRKQKTALRLVTAKGPILSFFKFVHFVALSSLHAYLSDTVQGEDNYEISISPDLVRRTSMTLSTVDTFIDSNLDRAIQAIKDYTASKAFKGFLRSKRKA
;
A
#
# COMPACT_ATOMS: atom_id res chain seq x y z
N MET A 1 6.12 -13.76 -31.76
CA MET A 1 7.04 -12.62 -31.96
C MET A 1 6.34 -11.56 -32.79
N HIS A 2 6.12 -10.35 -32.27
CA HIS A 2 5.60 -9.23 -33.07
C HIS A 2 6.78 -8.56 -33.80
N PRO A 3 6.66 -8.23 -35.09
CA PRO A 3 7.72 -7.55 -35.80
C PRO A 3 7.95 -6.18 -35.15
N LYS A 4 9.12 -5.98 -34.55
CA LYS A 4 9.57 -4.64 -34.15
C LYS A 4 9.86 -3.90 -35.46
N HIS A 5 9.11 -2.85 -35.76
CA HIS A 5 9.46 -1.96 -36.87
C HIS A 5 10.86 -1.42 -36.65
N ALA A 6 11.77 -1.69 -37.60
CA ALA A 6 13.16 -1.26 -37.49
C ALA A 6 13.31 0.27 -37.55
N SER A 7 12.34 0.95 -38.17
CA SER A 7 12.28 2.41 -38.38
C SER A 7 10.84 2.92 -38.50
N ILE A 8 10.63 4.24 -38.34
CA ILE A 8 9.34 4.89 -38.65
C ILE A 8 9.05 4.77 -40.15
N TYR A 9 10.08 4.78 -41.00
CA TYR A 9 9.94 4.55 -42.43
C TYR A 9 9.27 3.22 -42.76
N ASN A 10 9.73 2.11 -42.17
CA ASN A 10 9.11 0.80 -42.39
C ASN A 10 7.67 0.78 -41.88
N MET A 11 7.43 1.41 -40.72
CA MET A 11 6.08 1.53 -40.14
C MET A 11 5.13 2.29 -41.05
N TYR A 12 5.57 3.40 -41.66
CA TYR A 12 4.78 4.19 -42.61
C TYR A 12 4.53 3.43 -43.91
N CYS A 13 5.56 2.77 -44.46
CA CYS A 13 5.43 2.00 -45.70
C CYS A 13 4.45 0.82 -45.53
N GLU A 14 4.50 0.10 -44.41
CA GLU A 14 3.52 -0.94 -44.09
C GLU A 14 2.11 -0.35 -43.89
N TRP A 15 2.00 0.78 -43.20
CA TRP A 15 0.71 1.42 -42.95
C TRP A 15 0.00 1.84 -44.24
N HIS A 16 0.73 2.32 -45.24
CA HIS A 16 0.20 2.82 -46.51
C HIS A 16 0.34 1.86 -47.70
N GLY A 17 0.98 0.69 -47.53
CA GLY A 17 1.20 -0.27 -48.61
C GLY A 17 2.20 0.22 -49.66
N ILE A 18 3.29 0.85 -49.22
CA ILE A 18 4.38 1.35 -50.06
C ILE A 18 5.54 0.34 -50.02
N SER A 19 6.27 0.18 -51.11
CA SER A 19 7.44 -0.73 -51.20
C SER A 19 8.39 -0.53 -50.01
N PRO A 20 8.80 -1.59 -49.29
CA PRO A 20 8.71 -3.01 -49.67
C PRO A 20 7.39 -3.71 -49.30
N PHE A 21 6.44 -3.01 -48.66
CA PHE A 21 5.18 -3.58 -48.15
C PHE A 21 3.99 -3.34 -49.10
N ALA A 22 4.25 -3.22 -50.40
CA ALA A 22 3.19 -3.01 -51.38
C ALA A 22 2.23 -4.21 -51.40
N ASP A 23 0.95 -3.95 -51.18
CA ASP A 23 -0.10 -4.96 -51.29
C ASP A 23 -1.29 -4.44 -52.11
N PRO A 24 -2.12 -5.33 -52.69
CA PRO A 24 -3.27 -4.92 -53.51
C PRO A 24 -4.31 -4.10 -52.76
N GLN A 25 -4.24 -4.06 -51.42
CA GLN A 25 -5.21 -3.40 -50.57
C GLN A 25 -4.76 -2.01 -50.12
N GLY A 26 -3.53 -1.58 -50.42
CA GLY A 26 -2.99 -0.28 -49.97
C GLY A 26 -2.60 -0.27 -48.48
N GLY A 27 -2.09 -1.39 -47.97
CA GLY A 27 -1.63 -1.53 -46.59
C GLY A 27 -2.75 -1.45 -45.55
N VAL A 28 -2.39 -1.08 -44.32
CA VAL A 28 -3.33 -0.98 -43.19
C VAL A 28 -4.41 0.09 -43.44
N VAL A 29 -4.05 1.21 -44.05
CA VAL A 29 -4.99 2.30 -44.39
C VAL A 29 -6.03 1.82 -45.38
N GLY A 30 -5.61 1.19 -46.47
CA GLY A 30 -6.54 0.74 -47.49
C GLY A 30 -7.39 -0.44 -47.00
N ARG A 31 -6.88 -1.34 -46.17
CA ARG A 31 -7.71 -2.35 -45.47
C ARG A 31 -8.77 -1.74 -44.55
N ASN A 32 -8.43 -0.68 -43.80
CA ASN A 32 -9.42 0.05 -42.99
C ASN A 32 -10.52 0.66 -43.87
N LYS A 33 -10.18 1.12 -45.08
CA LYS A 33 -11.14 1.66 -46.04
C LYS A 33 -12.03 0.56 -46.64
N THR A 34 -11.47 -0.59 -47.00
CA THR A 34 -12.19 -1.67 -47.70
C THR A 34 -13.00 -2.57 -46.76
N HIS A 35 -12.48 -2.86 -45.56
CA HIS A 35 -13.03 -3.87 -44.65
C HIS A 35 -13.49 -3.32 -43.28
N GLY A 36 -13.34 -2.00 -43.03
CA GLY A 36 -13.72 -1.36 -41.77
C GLY A 36 -12.90 -1.86 -40.57
N ASN A 37 -13.53 -1.99 -39.40
CA ASN A 37 -12.83 -2.40 -38.17
C ASN A 37 -12.73 -3.93 -37.99
N LYS A 38 -13.44 -4.73 -38.79
CA LYS A 38 -13.61 -6.18 -38.55
C LYS A 38 -12.31 -6.98 -38.74
N TRP A 39 -11.48 -6.61 -39.71
CA TRP A 39 -10.21 -7.28 -39.99
C TRP A 39 -9.14 -7.01 -38.93
N ARG A 40 -9.31 -5.96 -38.10
CA ARG A 40 -8.36 -5.62 -37.03
C ARG A 40 -8.24 -6.68 -35.94
N ASN A 41 -9.17 -7.63 -35.88
CA ASN A 41 -9.13 -8.76 -34.94
C ASN A 41 -7.89 -9.65 -35.15
N GLU A 42 -7.23 -9.54 -36.30
CA GLU A 42 -5.98 -10.26 -36.62
C GLU A 42 -4.74 -9.55 -36.05
N PHE A 43 -4.88 -8.33 -35.51
CA PHE A 43 -3.78 -7.55 -34.94
C PHE A 43 -3.91 -7.45 -33.42
N ASN A 44 -2.76 -7.32 -32.76
CA ASN A 44 -2.73 -6.93 -31.36
C ASN A 44 -3.36 -5.52 -31.22
N PRO A 45 -4.47 -5.34 -30.46
CA PRO A 45 -5.19 -4.07 -30.38
C PRO A 45 -4.32 -2.92 -29.85
N ASN A 46 -3.42 -3.23 -28.92
CA ASN A 46 -2.51 -2.23 -28.34
C ASN A 46 -1.45 -1.79 -29.36
N HIS A 47 -0.95 -2.73 -30.16
CA HIS A 47 0.01 -2.44 -31.22
C HIS A 47 -0.63 -1.55 -32.29
N TYR A 48 -1.78 -1.96 -32.82
CA TYR A 48 -2.53 -1.19 -33.82
C TYR A 48 -2.85 0.23 -33.32
N SER A 49 -3.36 0.35 -32.09
CA SER A 49 -3.70 1.65 -31.49
C SER A 49 -2.49 2.58 -31.39
N ARG A 50 -1.34 2.08 -30.95
CA ARG A 50 -0.10 2.87 -30.83
C ARG A 50 0.45 3.25 -32.21
N THR A 51 0.55 2.31 -33.14
CA THR A 51 0.97 2.59 -34.53
C THR A 51 0.06 3.62 -35.18
N SER A 52 -1.26 3.49 -35.05
CA SER A 52 -2.22 4.47 -35.59
C SER A 52 -2.00 5.87 -35.04
N ARG A 53 -1.69 6.02 -33.75
CA ARG A 53 -1.38 7.31 -33.15
C ARG A 53 -0.08 7.90 -33.68
N ILE A 54 0.96 7.08 -33.84
CA ILE A 54 2.23 7.53 -34.44
C ILE A 54 2.00 8.01 -35.88
N MET A 55 1.22 7.27 -36.68
CA MET A 55 0.89 7.67 -38.06
C MET A 55 0.09 8.97 -38.13
N LYS A 56 -0.84 9.20 -37.18
CA LYS A 56 -1.53 10.50 -37.07
C LYS A 56 -0.56 11.66 -36.78
N ALA A 57 0.51 11.42 -36.03
CA ALA A 57 1.53 12.44 -35.80
C ALA A 57 2.36 12.71 -37.07
N VAL A 58 2.67 11.67 -37.85
CA VAL A 58 3.30 11.82 -39.18
C VAL A 58 2.41 12.67 -40.10
N ASP A 59 1.12 12.32 -40.21
CA ASP A 59 0.14 13.05 -41.03
C ASP A 59 -0.03 14.50 -40.57
N HIS A 60 0.03 14.73 -39.25
CA HIS A 60 -0.01 16.07 -38.68
C HIS A 60 1.19 16.91 -39.12
N ILE A 61 2.43 16.37 -39.04
CA ILE A 61 3.65 17.05 -39.48
C ILE A 61 3.63 17.32 -40.98
N ILE A 62 3.19 16.35 -41.80
CA ILE A 62 3.02 16.52 -43.24
C ILE A 62 2.13 17.73 -43.52
N SER A 63 1.01 17.83 -42.80
CA SER A 63 0.00 18.87 -43.02
C SER A 63 0.40 20.23 -42.44
N SER A 64 0.99 20.27 -41.23
CA SER A 64 1.34 21.51 -40.53
C SER A 64 2.53 22.21 -41.16
N ASP A 65 3.52 21.42 -41.60
CA ASP A 65 4.82 21.94 -42.03
C ASP A 65 4.99 21.87 -43.55
N ASN A 66 3.95 21.43 -44.27
CA ASN A 66 3.94 21.22 -45.72
C ASN A 66 5.12 20.36 -46.21
N LEU A 67 5.44 19.30 -45.47
CA LEU A 67 6.54 18.39 -45.75
C LEU A 67 6.07 17.21 -46.61
N THR A 68 6.97 16.66 -47.43
CA THR A 68 6.77 15.32 -47.99
C THR A 68 6.76 14.28 -46.87
N TRP A 69 6.07 13.15 -47.07
CA TRP A 69 5.98 12.12 -46.04
C TRP A 69 7.36 11.56 -45.67
N GLN A 70 8.30 11.47 -46.63
CA GLN A 70 9.66 11.04 -46.37
C GLN A 70 10.37 11.98 -45.38
N ASN A 71 10.19 13.30 -45.54
CA ASN A 71 10.79 14.30 -44.66
C ASN A 71 10.13 14.30 -43.26
N ALA A 72 8.81 14.10 -43.19
CA ALA A 72 8.10 13.97 -41.92
C ALA A 72 8.53 12.73 -41.13
N VAL A 73 8.67 11.58 -41.82
CA VAL A 73 9.21 10.34 -41.25
C VAL A 73 10.65 10.53 -40.77
N ALA A 74 11.53 11.11 -41.61
CA ALA A 74 12.92 11.35 -41.25
C ALA A 74 13.07 12.24 -40.02
N ARG A 75 12.16 13.22 -39.84
CA ARG A 75 12.11 14.07 -38.64
C ARG A 75 11.73 13.32 -37.37
N LEU A 76 10.90 12.28 -37.45
CA LEU A 76 10.49 11.47 -36.30
C LEU A 76 11.43 10.30 -36.00
N GLU A 77 12.32 9.93 -36.91
CA GLU A 77 13.25 8.81 -36.72
C GLU A 77 14.13 8.95 -35.45
N PRO A 78 14.75 10.11 -35.15
CA PRO A 78 15.55 10.28 -33.93
C PRO A 78 14.73 10.13 -32.64
N LEU A 79 13.46 10.52 -32.65
CA LEU A 79 12.54 10.32 -31.53
C LEU A 79 12.25 8.82 -31.32
N TYR A 80 12.08 8.08 -32.42
CA TYR A 80 11.87 6.64 -32.36
C TYR A 80 13.09 5.88 -31.83
N ASP A 81 14.30 6.29 -32.22
CA ASP A 81 15.54 5.74 -31.67
C ASP A 81 15.68 6.06 -30.16
N ARG A 82 15.42 7.30 -29.73
CA ARG A 82 15.39 7.69 -28.29
C ARG A 82 14.35 6.90 -27.49
N SER A 83 13.26 6.47 -28.13
CA SER A 83 12.25 5.62 -27.50
C SER A 83 12.71 4.17 -27.29
N GLY A 84 13.90 3.78 -27.75
CA GLY A 84 14.35 2.39 -27.79
C GLY A 84 13.50 1.55 -28.75
N LYS A 85 12.96 2.18 -29.81
CA LYS A 85 12.03 1.57 -30.78
C LYS A 85 10.79 0.94 -30.12
N SER A 86 10.35 1.53 -29.00
CA SER A 86 9.14 1.11 -28.28
C SER A 86 7.97 2.00 -28.68
N LEU A 87 6.93 1.42 -29.28
CA LEU A 87 5.74 2.17 -29.68
C LEU A 87 5.06 2.90 -28.51
N SER A 88 5.11 2.34 -27.29
CA SER A 88 4.51 3.00 -26.12
C SER A 88 5.28 4.25 -25.73
N LYS A 89 6.61 4.13 -25.65
CA LYS A 89 7.50 5.25 -25.31
C LYS A 89 7.52 6.31 -26.41
N MET A 90 7.41 5.90 -27.68
CA MET A 90 7.27 6.81 -28.82
C MET A 90 5.98 7.64 -28.74
N VAL A 91 4.84 7.01 -28.41
CA VAL A 91 3.57 7.75 -28.22
C VAL A 91 3.65 8.74 -27.06
N GLU A 92 4.36 8.41 -25.98
CA GLU A 92 4.61 9.34 -24.87
C GLU A 92 5.46 10.53 -25.32
N LEU A 93 6.57 10.28 -26.03
CA LEU A 93 7.41 11.34 -26.58
C LEU A 93 6.64 12.25 -27.55
N LEU A 94 5.82 11.69 -28.45
CA LEU A 94 4.99 12.47 -29.37
C LEU A 94 3.93 13.35 -28.66
N VAL A 95 3.45 12.92 -27.48
CA VAL A 95 2.57 13.75 -26.65
C VAL A 95 3.36 14.86 -25.97
N ASP A 96 4.57 14.57 -25.50
CA ASP A 96 5.42 15.56 -24.84
C ASP A 96 5.95 16.62 -25.84
N GLU A 97 6.16 16.24 -27.11
CA GLU A 97 6.49 17.16 -28.22
C GLU A 97 5.26 17.93 -28.77
N GLY A 98 4.06 17.69 -28.22
CA GLY A 98 2.83 18.38 -28.63
C GLY A 98 2.25 17.93 -29.98
N LEU A 99 2.83 16.90 -30.63
CA LEU A 99 2.38 16.37 -31.92
C LEU A 99 1.13 15.49 -31.82
N LEU A 100 0.83 15.00 -30.61
CA LEU A 100 -0.41 14.30 -30.31
C LEU A 100 -1.14 14.98 -29.16
N THR A 101 -2.42 15.28 -29.37
CA THR A 101 -3.29 15.66 -28.27
C THR A 101 -3.49 14.46 -27.36
N LYS A 102 -3.28 14.66 -26.06
CA LYS A 102 -3.61 13.64 -25.06
C LYS A 102 -5.11 13.44 -25.16
N ALA A 103 -5.55 12.26 -25.60
CA ALA A 103 -6.96 11.92 -25.56
C ALA A 103 -7.43 12.07 -24.12
N ILE A 104 -8.11 13.17 -23.82
CA ILE A 104 -8.80 13.34 -22.56
C ILE A 104 -9.84 12.24 -22.60
N VAL A 105 -9.63 11.18 -21.81
CA VAL A 105 -10.69 10.24 -21.51
C VAL A 105 -11.69 11.02 -20.67
N VAL A 106 -12.55 11.80 -21.32
CA VAL A 106 -13.78 12.31 -20.74
C VAL A 106 -14.66 11.07 -20.60
N ARG A 107 -14.47 10.33 -19.50
CA ARG A 107 -15.57 9.55 -18.96
C ARG A 107 -16.66 10.58 -18.71
N LYS A 108 -17.76 10.52 -19.48
CA LYS A 108 -19.01 11.22 -19.15
C LYS A 108 -19.49 10.69 -17.78
N ASN A 109 -18.95 11.23 -16.71
CA ASN A 109 -19.49 11.17 -15.36
C ASN A 109 -20.08 12.54 -15.04
N ASP A 110 -20.95 13.05 -15.91
CA ASP A 110 -21.81 14.20 -15.61
C ASP A 110 -23.14 13.67 -15.08
N SER A 111 -23.20 13.31 -13.79
CA SER A 111 -24.49 13.17 -13.11
C SER A 111 -24.45 13.35 -11.58
N CYS A 112 -23.38 13.89 -11.00
CA CYS A 112 -23.32 14.10 -9.55
C CYS A 112 -22.93 15.53 -9.18
N PHE A 113 -23.69 16.53 -9.67
CA PHE A 113 -23.66 17.89 -9.11
C PHE A 113 -24.90 18.71 -9.50
N ARG A 114 -26.10 18.22 -9.16
CA ARG A 114 -27.32 19.04 -9.07
C ARG A 114 -28.29 18.46 -8.06
N MET A 115 -28.11 18.75 -6.77
CA MET A 115 -29.22 18.89 -5.81
C MET A 115 -28.67 19.51 -4.52
N ALA A 116 -28.66 20.85 -4.45
CA ALA A 116 -28.79 21.62 -3.21
C ALA A 116 -28.86 23.13 -3.55
N SER A 117 -30.06 23.63 -3.87
CA SER A 117 -30.52 25.01 -3.57
C SER A 117 -31.78 25.34 -4.36
N SER A 118 -32.96 25.19 -3.74
CA SER A 118 -34.22 25.77 -4.24
C SER A 118 -35.09 26.18 -3.06
N THR A 119 -34.77 27.33 -2.46
CA THR A 119 -35.75 28.17 -1.74
C THR A 119 -35.20 29.58 -1.59
N ARG A 120 -35.51 30.48 -2.54
CA ARG A 120 -36.15 31.77 -2.25
C ARG A 120 -36.45 32.57 -3.51
N ARG A 121 -37.56 33.28 -3.41
CA ARG A 121 -38.24 34.09 -4.43
C ARG A 121 -37.43 35.30 -4.87
N LYS A 122 -37.78 35.70 -6.10
CA LYS A 122 -37.65 36.99 -6.78
C LYS A 122 -37.66 38.21 -5.84
N ASP A 123 -36.81 39.18 -6.14
CA ASP A 123 -37.29 40.52 -6.51
C ASP A 123 -36.30 41.25 -7.43
N VAL A 124 -36.90 42.15 -8.21
CA VAL A 124 -36.43 42.90 -9.37
C VAL A 124 -35.70 44.16 -8.93
N THR A 125 -34.59 44.52 -9.58
CA THR A 125 -34.33 45.88 -10.10
C THR A 125 -33.09 45.92 -10.99
N THR A 126 -33.31 46.40 -12.20
CA THR A 126 -32.34 46.84 -13.21
C THR A 126 -31.55 48.07 -12.76
N THR A 127 -30.27 48.15 -13.10
CA THR A 127 -29.59 49.41 -13.44
C THR A 127 -28.34 49.15 -14.28
N THR A 128 -28.17 50.06 -15.23
CA THR A 128 -27.26 50.16 -16.38
C THR A 128 -25.88 50.72 -16.02
N THR A 129 -25.02 50.81 -17.06
CA THR A 129 -23.74 51.58 -17.19
C THR A 129 -22.47 50.87 -16.69
N THR A 130 -21.32 50.87 -17.38
CA THR A 130 -20.85 51.59 -18.58
C THR A 130 -19.60 50.89 -19.13
N GLU A 131 -19.36 51.15 -20.41
CA GLU A 131 -18.12 50.94 -21.16
C GLU A 131 -16.87 51.43 -20.42
N GLU A 132 -15.74 50.76 -20.63
CA GLU A 132 -14.48 51.43 -21.01
C GLU A 132 -13.50 50.38 -21.54
N GLY A 133 -13.11 50.55 -22.80
CA GLY A 133 -12.02 49.80 -23.41
C GLY A 133 -10.72 50.57 -23.29
N PHE A 134 -9.60 49.85 -23.27
CA PHE A 134 -8.31 50.40 -23.69
C PHE A 134 -7.47 49.31 -24.35
N ALA A 135 -7.21 49.53 -25.64
CA ALA A 135 -6.17 48.88 -26.41
C ALA A 135 -4.88 49.73 -26.32
N PHE A 136 -3.70 49.10 -26.41
CA PHE A 136 -2.46 49.51 -27.11
C PHE A 136 -1.37 48.50 -26.66
N SER A 137 -0.78 47.63 -27.50
CA SER A 137 0.07 47.78 -28.70
C SER A 137 1.56 48.11 -28.43
N PHE A 138 2.41 47.15 -28.80
CA PHE A 138 3.79 47.21 -29.35
C PHE A 138 4.95 47.80 -28.54
N CYS A 139 6.05 47.01 -28.44
CA CYS A 139 7.29 47.28 -29.18
C CYS A 139 8.24 46.05 -29.27
N HIS A 140 8.85 45.93 -30.46
CA HIS A 140 9.99 45.08 -30.86
C HIS A 140 11.33 45.74 -30.50
N SER A 141 12.40 44.93 -30.49
CA SER A 141 13.83 45.19 -30.86
C SER A 141 14.77 44.53 -29.84
N ASP A 142 15.93 43.91 -30.11
CA ASP A 142 16.73 43.53 -31.28
C ASP A 142 17.80 42.55 -30.73
N VAL A 143 18.07 41.39 -31.34
CA VAL A 143 19.21 41.08 -32.22
C VAL A 143 20.53 41.80 -31.91
N ALA A 144 21.51 41.05 -31.40
CA ALA A 144 22.93 41.17 -31.75
C ALA A 144 23.68 39.88 -31.41
N THR A 145 24.75 39.62 -32.17
CA THR A 145 25.26 38.30 -32.55
C THR A 145 26.78 38.25 -32.36
N ILE A 146 27.34 37.02 -32.27
CA ILE A 146 28.72 36.55 -32.59
C ILE A 146 29.87 36.99 -31.63
N LEU A 147 30.94 36.22 -31.28
CA LEU A 147 31.76 35.21 -31.97
C LEU A 147 32.66 34.37 -31.01
N ASN A 148 32.94 33.13 -31.46
CA ASN A 148 34.19 32.32 -31.35
C ASN A 148 34.48 31.38 -30.17
N GLY A 149 34.61 30.08 -30.51
CA GLY A 149 34.95 28.93 -29.65
C GLY A 149 36.47 28.73 -29.39
N PRO A 150 37.03 27.50 -29.28
CA PRO A 150 36.61 26.27 -29.98
C PRO A 150 36.57 24.96 -29.16
N MET A 151 36.02 23.94 -29.85
CA MET A 151 36.06 22.51 -29.56
C MET A 151 37.44 21.94 -29.18
N ARG A 152 37.44 20.91 -28.32
CA ARG A 152 38.29 19.72 -28.49
C ARG A 152 37.51 18.43 -28.22
N ARG A 153 37.37 17.62 -29.28
CA ARG A 153 37.13 16.17 -29.23
C ARG A 153 38.40 15.45 -28.76
N LYS A 154 38.26 14.35 -28.03
CA LYS A 154 39.06 13.13 -28.25
C LYS A 154 38.21 11.89 -28.00
N GLN A 155 38.21 11.02 -29.00
CA GLN A 155 37.74 9.65 -29.00
C GLN A 155 38.97 8.72 -28.88
N THR A 156 38.70 7.47 -28.48
CA THR A 156 39.37 6.19 -28.81
C THR A 156 40.54 5.62 -27.99
N LEU A 157 40.23 4.43 -27.42
CA LEU A 157 40.94 3.12 -27.44
C LEU A 157 42.27 2.92 -26.68
N TYR A 158 42.32 1.92 -25.79
CA TYR A 158 43.13 0.70 -25.98
C TYR A 158 42.66 -0.48 -25.11
N GLN A 159 42.90 -1.69 -25.62
CA GLN A 159 42.49 -3.01 -25.15
C GLN A 159 43.76 -3.83 -24.79
N GLN A 160 43.59 -4.84 -23.93
CA GLN A 160 44.45 -6.03 -23.69
C GLN A 160 45.78 -5.88 -22.92
N GLN A 161 45.91 -6.67 -21.85
CA GLN A 161 47.03 -7.60 -21.67
C GLN A 161 46.55 -8.86 -20.92
N SER A 162 46.99 -10.00 -21.42
CA SER A 162 46.71 -11.37 -20.99
C SER A 162 47.90 -11.95 -20.21
N GLN A 163 47.60 -12.93 -19.35
CA GLN A 163 48.34 -14.17 -19.03
C GLN A 163 49.84 -14.12 -18.69
N GLU A 164 50.22 -14.78 -17.58
CA GLU A 164 50.91 -16.08 -17.62
C GLU A 164 51.26 -16.68 -16.23
N LYS A 165 51.23 -18.03 -16.19
CA LYS A 165 51.90 -19.01 -15.30
C LYS A 165 51.27 -19.42 -13.98
N ASP A 166 51.42 -20.67 -13.52
CA ASP A 166 51.40 -22.05 -14.06
C ASP A 166 51.76 -22.94 -12.85
N ASP A 167 50.96 -23.98 -12.64
CA ASP A 167 51.25 -25.37 -12.27
C ASP A 167 51.94 -25.84 -10.94
N ASN A 168 51.44 -27.04 -10.56
CA ASN A 168 51.97 -28.13 -9.71
C ASN A 168 51.65 -28.11 -8.19
N GLU A 169 51.37 -29.21 -7.49
CA GLU A 169 51.07 -30.64 -7.78
C GLU A 169 50.65 -31.27 -6.41
N ASP A 170 49.78 -32.27 -6.46
CA ASP A 170 49.69 -33.54 -5.70
C ASP A 170 49.75 -33.69 -4.16
N ASP A 171 48.74 -34.43 -3.68
CA ASP A 171 48.68 -35.53 -2.69
C ASP A 171 49.36 -35.44 -1.30
N LYS A 172 48.53 -35.66 -0.26
CA LYS A 172 48.61 -36.86 0.62
C LYS A 172 47.57 -36.90 1.75
N ASP A 173 46.96 -38.08 1.88
CA ASP A 173 46.31 -38.62 3.09
C ASP A 173 47.23 -38.58 4.33
N SER A 174 46.65 -38.38 5.53
CA SER A 174 46.88 -39.22 6.73
C SER A 174 46.14 -38.70 7.98
N ALA A 175 45.77 -39.66 8.83
CA ALA A 175 44.86 -39.62 9.96
C ALA A 175 45.39 -39.01 11.29
N MET A 176 44.45 -38.87 12.23
CA MET A 176 44.58 -38.62 13.69
C MET A 176 44.97 -37.17 14.05
N ASN A 177 44.37 -36.50 15.03
CA ASN A 177 44.00 -37.01 16.35
C ASN A 177 42.99 -36.11 17.06
N VAL A 178 42.16 -36.75 17.89
CA VAL A 178 41.30 -36.16 18.91
C VAL A 178 42.18 -35.52 19.99
N SER A 179 42.08 -34.19 20.19
CA SER A 179 42.37 -33.45 21.43
C SER A 179 42.74 -31.99 21.13
N GLN A 180 41.75 -31.08 21.10
CA GLN A 180 41.95 -29.66 21.41
C GLN A 180 40.63 -28.88 21.56
N GLN A 181 39.72 -29.38 22.38
CA GLN A 181 38.46 -28.71 22.71
C GLN A 181 38.53 -27.78 23.95
N GLN A 182 39.73 -27.32 24.34
CA GLN A 182 39.90 -26.43 25.52
C GLN A 182 40.76 -25.18 25.28
N HIS A 183 41.10 -24.83 24.03
CA HIS A 183 41.87 -23.60 23.73
C HIS A 183 41.15 -22.53 22.90
N VAL A 184 39.91 -22.75 22.47
CA VAL A 184 39.14 -21.78 21.66
C VAL A 184 38.46 -20.69 22.50
N ALA A 185 38.20 -20.93 23.79
CA ALA A 185 37.54 -19.95 24.67
C ALA A 185 38.47 -18.86 25.26
N ARG A 186 39.78 -18.88 24.98
CA ARG A 186 40.73 -17.83 25.43
C ARG A 186 41.48 -17.12 24.30
N ALA A 187 41.21 -17.46 23.04
CA ALA A 187 41.82 -16.80 21.88
C ALA A 187 40.94 -15.68 21.28
N MET A 188 39.66 -15.58 21.66
CA MET A 188 38.75 -14.54 21.15
C MET A 188 38.75 -13.24 21.97
N GLU A 189 39.58 -13.14 23.02
CA GLU A 189 39.65 -11.95 23.90
C GLU A 189 40.91 -11.09 23.64
N LYS A 190 41.72 -11.39 22.61
CA LYS A 190 43.00 -10.69 22.35
C LYS A 190 43.29 -10.29 20.89
N GLN A 191 42.30 -10.29 20.00
CA GLN A 191 42.40 -9.66 18.68
C GLN A 191 41.17 -8.82 18.40
N ASN A 192 41.22 -7.53 18.75
CA ASN A 192 40.41 -6.48 18.15
C ASN A 192 41.11 -5.13 18.35
N SER A 193 42.20 -4.94 17.61
CA SER A 193 42.70 -3.62 17.21
C SER A 193 43.43 -3.78 15.88
N VAL A 194 42.67 -4.15 14.85
CA VAL A 194 43.07 -3.92 13.45
C VAL A 194 42.29 -2.67 13.02
N PRO A 195 42.96 -1.57 12.64
CA PRO A 195 42.26 -0.38 12.19
C PRO A 195 41.60 -0.69 10.84
N ILE A 196 40.30 -0.43 10.76
CA ILE A 196 39.55 -0.43 9.50
C ILE A 196 40.11 0.73 8.67
N GLN A 197 40.76 0.42 7.55
CA GLN A 197 41.05 1.40 6.51
C GLN A 197 39.73 1.74 5.80
N ILE A 198 39.20 2.92 6.06
CA ILE A 198 38.05 3.49 5.36
C ILE A 198 38.62 4.37 4.24
N ASP A 199 38.42 3.99 2.98
CA ASP A 199 38.99 4.70 1.81
C ASP A 199 38.18 5.94 1.37
N SER A 200 37.26 6.47 2.19
CA SER A 200 36.45 7.68 1.87
C SER A 200 36.28 8.65 3.06
N VAL A 201 37.36 8.89 3.82
CA VAL A 201 37.38 9.79 4.98
C VAL A 201 36.98 11.24 4.66
N GLU A 202 37.13 11.72 3.42
CA GLU A 202 36.85 13.13 3.08
C GLU A 202 35.36 13.53 3.26
N ASN A 203 34.41 12.66 2.92
CA ASN A 203 32.97 12.97 3.06
C ASN A 203 32.46 12.85 4.51
N LEU A 204 33.09 11.98 5.32
CA LEU A 204 32.79 11.82 6.74
C LEU A 204 33.42 12.92 7.59
N VAL A 205 34.60 13.43 7.20
CA VAL A 205 35.23 14.61 7.81
C VAL A 205 34.39 15.85 7.56
N ASP A 206 33.76 16.02 6.39
CA ASP A 206 32.83 17.13 6.15
C ASP A 206 31.55 17.03 7.00
N LEU A 207 31.01 15.82 7.19
CA LEU A 207 29.87 15.59 8.10
C LEU A 207 30.25 15.76 9.57
N THR A 208 31.46 15.38 9.95
CA THR A 208 32.01 15.56 11.30
C THR A 208 32.35 17.03 11.54
N LEU A 209 32.84 17.77 10.55
CA LEU A 209 33.06 19.23 10.60
C LEU A 209 31.74 20.00 10.63
N LEU A 210 30.71 19.56 9.90
CA LEU A 210 29.34 20.09 10.02
C LEU A 210 28.72 19.74 11.38
N CYS A 211 29.02 18.56 11.93
CA CYS A 211 28.61 18.18 13.27
C CYS A 211 29.45 18.85 14.35
N ASP A 212 30.70 19.22 14.10
CA ASP A 212 31.59 19.97 14.99
C ASP A 212 31.18 21.45 14.98
N ASP A 213 30.79 22.01 13.83
CA ASP A 213 30.13 23.31 13.72
C ASP A 213 28.73 23.28 14.38
N ALA A 214 28.02 22.15 14.34
CA ALA A 214 26.79 21.93 15.11
C ALA A 214 27.05 21.59 16.61
N LEU A 215 28.23 21.11 16.99
CA LEU A 215 28.66 20.91 18.38
C LEU A 215 29.16 22.25 18.98
N PHE A 216 29.54 23.22 18.14
CA PHE A 216 29.72 24.63 18.47
C PHE A 216 28.39 25.43 18.55
N LEU A 217 27.25 24.75 18.72
CA LEU A 217 25.98 25.34 19.16
C LEU A 217 26.01 25.85 20.62
N ASP A 218 27.16 25.80 21.32
CA ASP A 218 27.34 26.46 22.63
C ASP A 218 27.63 27.97 22.53
N THR A 219 27.85 28.50 21.31
CA THR A 219 28.03 29.95 21.14
C THR A 219 26.73 30.71 21.42
N ALA A 220 26.85 31.85 22.11
CA ALA A 220 25.72 32.71 22.45
C ALA A 220 24.87 33.07 21.22
N SER A 221 25.48 33.24 20.04
CA SER A 221 24.78 33.54 18.78
C SER A 221 23.92 32.39 18.24
N SER A 222 24.33 31.13 18.41
CA SER A 222 23.53 29.97 18.01
C SER A 222 22.40 29.68 18.99
N LYS A 223 22.66 29.87 20.29
CA LYS A 223 21.60 29.92 21.31
C LYS A 223 20.63 31.05 21.03
N ILE A 224 21.09 32.20 20.54
CA ILE A 224 20.24 33.33 20.15
C ILE A 224 19.44 32.97 18.89
N ARG A 225 20.02 32.41 17.83
CA ARG A 225 19.26 32.01 16.62
C ARG A 225 18.24 30.91 16.89
N LEU A 226 18.61 29.84 17.59
CA LEU A 226 17.64 28.82 18.00
C LEU A 226 16.56 29.46 18.88
N LYS A 227 16.91 30.28 19.87
CA LYS A 227 15.96 30.96 20.75
C LYS A 227 15.10 32.00 20.01
N GLU A 228 15.60 32.63 18.96
CA GLU A 228 14.88 33.57 18.08
C GLU A 228 13.95 32.83 17.13
N THR A 229 14.38 31.73 16.50
CA THR A 229 13.51 30.82 15.74
C THR A 229 12.42 30.23 16.65
N PHE A 230 12.75 29.86 17.89
CA PHE A 230 11.79 29.38 18.90
C PHE A 230 10.84 30.49 19.41
N LEU A 231 11.31 31.75 19.54
CA LEU A 231 10.47 32.88 19.92
C LEU A 231 9.58 33.36 18.77
N TYR A 232 10.07 33.28 17.54
CA TYR A 232 9.32 33.57 16.32
C TYR A 232 8.13 32.62 16.15
N HIS A 233 8.35 31.31 16.30
CA HIS A 233 7.27 30.29 16.27
C HIS A 233 6.25 30.47 17.41
N ARG A 234 6.69 30.89 18.59
CA ARG A 234 5.79 31.19 19.72
C ARG A 234 4.84 32.37 19.44
N HIS A 235 5.21 33.31 18.58
CA HIS A 235 4.43 34.52 18.32
C HIS A 235 3.54 34.45 17.05
N HIS A 236 3.82 33.54 16.11
CA HIS A 236 3.09 33.48 14.83
C HIS A 236 2.11 32.30 14.66
N CYS A 237 2.06 31.34 15.59
CA CYS A 237 1.03 30.29 15.60
C CYS A 237 -0.31 30.80 16.15
N VAL A 238 -1.04 31.56 15.34
CA VAL A 238 -2.47 31.85 15.56
C VAL A 238 -3.28 30.61 15.20
N VAL A 239 -4.04 30.12 16.19
CA VAL A 239 -4.93 28.94 16.17
C VAL A 239 -5.64 28.76 14.82
N ARG A 240 -5.21 27.75 14.05
CA ARG A 240 -5.99 27.09 13.00
C ARG A 240 -6.27 25.66 13.48
N ASP A 241 -7.47 25.16 13.25
CA ASP A 241 -7.95 23.85 13.76
C ASP A 241 -7.28 22.60 13.14
N ASN A 242 -6.15 22.76 12.44
CA ASN A 242 -5.34 21.66 11.92
C ASN A 242 -3.96 21.75 12.58
N VAL A 243 -3.61 20.77 13.42
CA VAL A 243 -2.28 20.69 14.04
C VAL A 243 -1.24 20.61 12.92
N SER A 244 -0.38 21.60 12.83
CA SER A 244 0.66 21.71 11.80
C SER A 244 1.83 20.77 12.13
N HIS A 245 2.65 20.43 11.13
CA HIS A 245 3.89 19.69 11.35
C HIS A 245 4.83 20.40 12.36
N ASP A 246 4.80 21.73 12.36
CA ASP A 246 5.60 22.59 13.25
C ASP A 246 5.18 22.45 14.72
N ASP A 247 3.90 22.21 14.98
CA ASP A 247 3.39 21.97 16.32
C ASP A 247 4.01 20.70 16.91
N LEU A 248 4.07 19.60 16.13
CA LEU A 248 4.65 18.34 16.60
C LEU A 248 6.14 18.50 16.94
N LEU A 249 6.94 19.12 16.07
CA LEU A 249 8.38 19.32 16.35
C LEU A 249 8.61 20.18 17.59
N SER A 250 7.86 21.28 17.71
CA SER A 250 7.92 22.16 18.88
C SER A 250 7.56 21.43 20.16
N LEU A 251 6.57 20.52 20.11
CA LEU A 251 6.18 19.69 21.24
C LEU A 251 7.28 18.69 21.60
N LEU A 252 7.86 17.99 20.63
CA LEU A 252 8.94 17.04 20.86
C LEU A 252 10.17 17.70 21.49
N VAL A 253 10.61 18.85 20.94
CA VAL A 253 11.73 19.62 21.50
C VAL A 253 11.45 20.04 22.94
N ASN A 254 10.25 20.54 23.23
CA ASN A 254 9.88 20.93 24.59
C ASN A 254 9.86 19.75 25.56
N GLN A 255 9.49 18.55 25.11
CA GLN A 255 9.47 17.36 25.97
C GLN A 255 10.88 16.86 26.25
N VAL A 256 11.74 16.81 25.23
CA VAL A 256 13.17 16.48 25.42
C VAL A 256 13.82 17.48 26.38
N ARG A 257 13.59 18.78 26.19
CA ARG A 257 14.12 19.82 27.10
C ARG A 257 13.62 19.66 28.53
N ARG A 258 12.33 19.38 28.72
CA ARG A 258 11.76 19.17 30.06
C ARG A 258 12.33 17.95 30.76
N ALA A 259 12.56 16.86 30.02
CA ALA A 259 13.17 15.66 30.56
C ALA A 259 14.64 15.92 30.94
N GLU A 260 15.35 16.69 30.12
CA GLU A 260 16.71 17.14 30.42
C GLU A 260 16.77 18.02 31.67
N GLU A 261 15.88 19.02 31.79
CA GLU A 261 15.77 19.90 32.96
C GLU A 261 15.48 19.13 34.26
N ARG A 262 14.79 17.99 34.17
CA ARG A 262 14.48 17.12 35.32
C ARG A 262 15.54 16.05 35.59
N GLN A 263 16.51 15.88 34.70
CA GLN A 263 17.46 14.77 34.73
C GLN A 263 16.74 13.40 34.72
N ASP A 264 15.70 13.28 33.91
CA ASP A 264 14.92 12.05 33.81
C ASP A 264 15.78 10.89 33.28
N ASP A 265 15.75 9.73 33.96
CA ASP A 265 16.54 8.54 33.59
C ASP A 265 16.24 8.02 32.16
N TYR A 266 15.09 8.39 31.60
CA TYR A 266 14.64 8.00 30.27
C TYR A 266 14.99 9.01 29.16
N LEU A 267 15.80 10.04 29.44
CA LEU A 267 16.12 11.10 28.47
C LEU A 267 16.61 10.55 27.12
N GLU A 268 17.53 9.59 27.12
CA GLU A 268 18.06 9.01 25.87
C GLU A 268 16.99 8.25 25.06
N SER A 269 16.16 7.47 25.74
CA SER A 269 15.01 6.80 25.11
C SER A 269 14.05 7.83 24.51
N LEU A 270 13.77 8.92 25.23
CA LEU A 270 12.91 9.99 24.76
C LEU A 270 13.50 10.72 23.55
N VAL A 271 14.81 10.99 23.53
CA VAL A 271 15.49 11.58 22.35
C VAL A 271 15.39 10.64 21.15
N THR A 272 15.49 9.33 21.36
CA THR A 272 15.33 8.32 20.30
C THR A 272 13.91 8.33 19.73
N VAL A 273 12.89 8.33 20.60
CA VAL A 273 11.48 8.46 20.19
C VAL A 273 11.23 9.77 19.44
N ALA A 274 11.73 10.88 19.97
CA ALA A 274 11.59 12.20 19.34
C ALA A 274 12.26 12.26 17.97
N THR A 275 13.43 11.64 17.81
CA THR A 275 14.12 11.53 16.52
C THR A 275 13.32 10.71 15.52
N LEU A 276 12.82 9.55 15.94
CA LEU A 276 12.00 8.68 15.10
C LEU A 276 10.76 9.41 14.55
N LEU A 277 10.06 10.16 15.42
CA LEU A 277 8.90 10.96 15.01
C LEU A 277 9.31 12.15 14.14
N ALA A 278 10.40 12.84 14.46
CA ALA A 278 10.89 13.97 13.66
C ALA A 278 11.32 13.55 12.24
N LEU A 279 11.89 12.36 12.07
CA LEU A 279 12.26 11.80 10.76
C LEU A 279 11.04 11.60 9.85
N ASN A 280 9.88 11.22 10.41
CA ASN A 280 8.64 11.14 9.65
C ASN A 280 8.14 12.51 9.18
N VAL A 281 8.28 13.53 10.05
CA VAL A 281 7.91 14.90 9.71
C VAL A 281 8.85 15.44 8.62
N LEU A 282 10.15 15.15 8.71
CA LEU A 282 11.13 15.48 7.67
C LEU A 282 10.76 14.86 6.32
N GLU A 283 10.46 13.55 6.29
CA GLU A 283 10.06 12.85 5.05
C GLU A 283 8.79 13.47 4.45
N SER A 284 7.79 13.78 5.29
CA SER A 284 6.55 14.41 4.85
C SER A 284 6.76 15.82 4.31
N THR A 285 7.65 16.58 4.93
CA THR A 285 8.04 17.93 4.50
C THR A 285 8.77 17.88 3.17
N LEU A 286 9.70 16.95 2.97
CA LEU A 286 10.38 16.72 1.68
C LEU A 286 9.38 16.40 0.56
N GLN A 287 8.37 15.56 0.84
CA GLN A 287 7.32 15.26 -0.13
C GLN A 287 6.48 16.50 -0.47
N GLN A 288 6.12 17.33 0.51
CA GLN A 288 5.40 18.59 0.29
C GLN A 288 6.22 19.57 -0.56
N VAL A 289 7.51 19.72 -0.27
CA VAL A 289 8.43 20.55 -1.05
C VAL A 289 8.51 20.07 -2.50
N ALA A 290 8.62 18.75 -2.72
CA ALA A 290 8.66 18.19 -4.06
C ALA A 290 7.32 18.35 -4.82
N LEU A 291 6.19 18.23 -4.13
CA LEU A 291 4.85 18.44 -4.70
C LEU A 291 4.61 19.90 -5.08
N THR A 292 4.97 20.85 -4.20
CA THR A 292 4.85 22.29 -4.47
C THR A 292 5.71 22.71 -5.65
N ALA A 293 6.94 22.19 -5.76
CA ALA A 293 7.79 22.43 -6.92
C ALA A 293 7.27 21.77 -8.21
N SER A 294 6.53 20.66 -8.09
CA SER A 294 5.96 19.94 -9.25
C SER A 294 4.65 20.52 -9.75
N ASN A 295 4.08 21.57 -9.12
CA ASN A 295 2.76 22.11 -9.47
C ASN A 295 2.62 22.65 -10.91
N ASN A 296 3.72 22.84 -11.65
CA ASN A 296 3.69 23.10 -13.09
C ASN A 296 3.35 21.86 -13.94
N GLN A 297 3.26 20.67 -13.34
CA GLN A 297 2.86 19.43 -14.00
C GLN A 297 1.84 18.66 -13.14
N ARG A 298 0.59 19.17 -13.06
CA ARG A 298 -0.57 18.47 -12.47
C ARG A 298 -0.93 17.18 -13.24
N ARG A 299 -0.08 16.16 -13.20
CA ARG A 299 -0.42 14.79 -13.59
C ARG A 299 -0.74 14.00 -12.31
N LYS A 300 -1.88 13.30 -12.31
CA LYS A 300 -2.29 12.36 -11.26
C LYS A 300 -1.36 11.15 -11.23
N SER A 301 -0.20 11.22 -10.59
CA SER A 301 0.50 10.00 -10.14
C SER A 301 -0.17 9.55 -8.85
N SER A 302 -0.93 8.46 -8.91
CA SER A 302 -1.72 7.95 -7.78
C SER A 302 -0.89 7.15 -6.75
N GLY A 303 0.42 7.38 -6.67
CA GLY A 303 1.30 6.71 -5.72
C GLY A 303 2.20 7.73 -5.02
N ALA A 304 2.49 7.49 -3.73
CA ALA A 304 3.52 8.22 -3.02
C ALA A 304 4.84 8.09 -3.79
N ALA A 305 5.48 9.22 -4.10
CA ALA A 305 6.77 9.20 -4.79
C ALA A 305 7.80 8.52 -3.88
N LEU A 306 8.68 7.69 -4.45
CA LEU A 306 9.80 7.14 -3.68
C LEU A 306 10.64 8.28 -3.11
N LEU A 307 11.17 8.11 -1.90
CA LEU A 307 12.00 9.13 -1.25
C LEU A 307 13.23 9.48 -2.12
N LYS A 308 13.81 8.48 -2.78
CA LYS A 308 14.88 8.66 -3.78
C LYS A 308 14.46 9.60 -4.91
N ASP A 309 13.29 9.38 -5.51
CA ASP A 309 12.79 10.24 -6.59
C ASP A 309 12.48 11.65 -6.10
N THR A 310 12.03 11.77 -4.86
CA THR A 310 11.74 13.06 -4.19
C THR A 310 13.04 13.85 -4.02
N LEU A 311 14.10 13.21 -3.50
CA LEU A 311 15.42 13.83 -3.30
C LEU A 311 16.14 14.13 -4.62
N GLN A 312 16.04 13.26 -5.63
CA GLN A 312 16.58 13.55 -6.95
C GLN A 312 15.89 14.76 -7.61
N LYS A 313 14.58 14.92 -7.43
CA LYS A 313 13.87 16.12 -7.89
C LYS A 313 14.32 17.37 -7.14
N LEU A 314 14.54 17.27 -5.83
CA LEU A 314 15.08 18.35 -5.01
C LEU A 314 16.45 18.81 -5.52
N ASN A 315 17.33 17.87 -5.89
CA ASN A 315 18.69 18.19 -6.34
C ASN A 315 18.74 18.86 -7.73
N HIS A 316 17.78 18.58 -8.62
CA HIS A 316 17.87 18.98 -10.03
C HIS A 316 16.86 20.04 -10.50
N ARG A 317 15.80 20.32 -9.75
CA ARG A 317 14.61 20.98 -10.33
C ARG A 317 14.01 22.12 -9.53
N ILE A 318 14.52 22.41 -8.33
CA ILE A 318 13.82 23.31 -7.42
C ILE A 318 14.66 24.56 -7.17
N GLU A 319 14.44 25.59 -7.99
CA GLU A 319 15.07 26.92 -7.83
C GLU A 319 14.81 27.48 -6.43
N GLY A 320 15.87 27.75 -5.67
CA GLY A 320 15.77 28.33 -4.32
C GLY A 320 15.87 27.32 -3.17
N ILE A 321 16.00 26.01 -3.45
CA ILE A 321 16.49 25.08 -2.42
C ILE A 321 18.02 25.06 -2.48
N PRO A 322 18.72 25.37 -1.38
CA PRO A 322 20.16 25.23 -1.33
C PRO A 322 20.58 23.78 -1.63
N SER A 323 21.51 23.59 -2.57
CA SER A 323 21.98 22.27 -3.00
C SER A 323 22.56 21.44 -1.85
N HIS A 324 23.15 22.09 -0.85
CA HIS A 324 23.67 21.43 0.34
C HIS A 324 22.56 20.75 1.16
N LEU A 325 21.35 21.32 1.26
CA LEU A 325 20.24 20.69 2.00
C LEU A 325 19.81 19.39 1.32
N ALA A 326 19.67 19.39 -0.01
CA ALA A 326 19.36 18.18 -0.76
C ALA A 326 20.45 17.12 -0.61
N THR A 327 21.72 17.54 -0.56
CA THR A 327 22.87 16.65 -0.35
C THR A 327 22.86 16.05 1.05
N ILE A 328 22.68 16.88 2.10
CA ILE A 328 22.58 16.42 3.50
C ILE A 328 21.40 15.46 3.67
N CYS A 329 20.22 15.79 3.13
CA CYS A 329 19.08 14.88 3.19
C CYS A 329 19.32 13.57 2.42
N SER A 330 20.07 13.60 1.31
CA SER A 330 20.44 12.39 0.56
C SER A 330 21.41 11.52 1.36
N LEU A 331 22.47 12.11 1.92
CA LEU A 331 23.42 11.42 2.80
C LEU A 331 22.74 10.86 4.04
N LEU A 332 21.78 11.58 4.62
CA LEU A 332 21.09 11.16 5.83
C LEU A 332 20.07 10.04 5.55
N LEU A 333 19.28 10.14 4.47
CA LEU A 333 18.07 9.35 4.29
C LEU A 333 18.17 8.26 3.21
N LEU A 334 19.14 8.32 2.30
CA LEU A 334 19.29 7.32 1.24
C LEU A 334 20.41 6.31 1.57
N PRO A 335 20.28 5.06 1.11
CA PRO A 335 21.33 4.05 1.24
C PRO A 335 22.34 4.05 0.07
N HIS A 336 22.12 4.85 -0.99
CA HIS A 336 23.00 4.91 -2.15
C HIS A 336 24.02 6.06 -2.01
N ASP A 337 25.18 5.92 -2.65
CA ASP A 337 26.25 6.94 -2.68
C ASP A 337 26.79 7.31 -1.27
N ASP A 338 27.17 6.30 -0.49
CA ASP A 338 27.71 6.43 0.89
C ASP A 338 26.74 7.02 1.94
N GLY A 339 25.45 7.10 1.64
CA GLY A 339 24.44 7.56 2.58
C GLY A 339 24.19 6.59 3.75
N LEU A 340 23.81 7.16 4.91
CA LEU A 340 23.60 6.48 6.18
C LEU A 340 22.29 5.68 6.24
N ASN A 341 21.28 6.07 5.47
CA ASN A 341 19.93 5.52 5.58
C ASN A 341 19.35 5.63 7.01
N PHE A 342 19.67 6.72 7.72
CA PHE A 342 19.44 6.92 9.16
C PHE A 342 17.99 6.68 9.56
N ARG A 343 17.03 7.13 8.73
CA ARG A 343 15.60 6.90 8.94
C ARG A 343 15.26 5.41 9.08
N ASN A 344 15.77 4.58 8.18
CA ASN A 344 15.53 3.14 8.26
C ASN A 344 16.34 2.49 9.39
N LEU A 345 17.55 2.96 9.69
CA LEU A 345 18.33 2.44 10.82
C LEU A 345 17.60 2.61 12.16
N VAL A 346 17.00 3.78 12.41
CA VAL A 346 16.22 4.05 13.62
C VAL A 346 14.92 3.22 13.62
N TRP A 347 14.16 3.23 12.53
CA TRP A 347 12.89 2.48 12.41
C TRP A 347 13.03 0.97 12.51
N HIS A 348 14.18 0.42 12.12
CA HIS A 348 14.49 -1.01 12.22
C HIS A 348 15.20 -1.37 13.54
N GLY A 349 15.42 -0.40 14.42
CA GLY A 349 15.97 -0.64 15.76
C GLY A 349 17.46 -0.94 15.78
N PHE A 350 18.22 -0.58 14.73
CA PHE A 350 19.68 -0.64 14.76
C PHE A 350 20.30 0.45 15.65
N VAL A 351 19.55 1.52 15.91
CA VAL A 351 19.99 2.66 16.73
C VAL A 351 19.06 2.81 17.95
N PRO A 352 19.31 2.07 19.05
CA PRO A 352 18.46 2.11 20.24
C PRO A 352 18.63 3.35 21.12
N SER A 353 19.71 4.09 20.92
CA SER A 353 19.94 5.39 21.56
C SER A 353 20.47 6.35 20.48
N VAL A 354 19.72 7.41 20.24
CA VAL A 354 20.10 8.48 19.32
C VAL A 354 20.72 9.64 20.11
N PRO A 355 21.96 10.04 19.79
CA PRO A 355 22.54 11.23 20.37
C PRO A 355 21.73 12.49 20.01
N ARG A 356 21.59 13.41 20.96
CA ARG A 356 20.86 14.68 20.79
C ARG A 356 21.26 15.51 19.55
N PRO A 357 22.53 15.56 19.11
CA PRO A 357 22.88 16.28 17.88
C PRO A 357 22.12 15.78 16.64
N TRP A 358 21.88 14.47 16.52
CA TRP A 358 21.11 13.91 15.40
C TRP A 358 19.65 14.34 15.44
N PHE A 359 19.02 14.34 16.62
CA PHE A 359 17.68 14.89 16.79
C PHE A 359 17.61 16.36 16.36
N SER A 360 18.58 17.15 16.82
CA SER A 360 18.67 18.58 16.52
C SER A 360 18.87 18.85 15.03
N LEU A 361 19.70 18.04 14.36
CA LEU A 361 19.90 18.09 12.92
C LEU A 361 18.58 17.82 12.16
N VAL A 362 17.85 16.77 12.52
CA VAL A 362 16.57 16.43 11.86
C VAL A 362 15.54 17.55 12.03
N VAL A 363 15.43 18.12 13.24
CA VAL A 363 14.53 19.27 13.51
C VAL A 363 14.93 20.48 12.66
N THR A 364 16.23 20.81 12.62
CA THR A 364 16.74 21.96 11.86
C THR A 364 16.49 21.80 10.37
N LEU A 365 16.79 20.63 9.79
CA LEU A 365 16.52 20.34 8.39
C LEU A 365 15.03 20.46 8.06
N THR A 366 14.17 20.01 8.97
CA THR A 366 12.72 20.08 8.76
C THR A 366 12.22 21.52 8.79
N ASP A 367 12.67 22.32 9.76
CA ASP A 367 12.31 23.73 9.88
C ASP A 367 12.78 24.55 8.66
N GLU A 368 14.04 24.38 8.24
CA GLU A 368 14.59 25.05 7.04
C GLU A 368 13.79 24.68 5.77
N LEU A 369 13.47 23.41 5.57
CA LEU A 369 12.64 22.97 4.45
C LEU A 369 11.21 23.53 4.53
N HIS A 370 10.64 23.62 5.73
CA HIS A 370 9.32 24.19 5.94
C HIS A 370 9.28 25.69 5.61
N GLN A 371 10.29 26.46 6.04
CA GLN A 371 10.41 27.88 5.70
C GLN A 371 10.48 28.12 4.18
N ILE A 372 11.12 27.22 3.43
CA ILE A 372 11.14 27.26 1.96
C ILE A 372 9.75 27.03 1.37
N VAL A 373 8.92 26.15 1.96
CA VAL A 373 7.53 25.95 1.53
C VAL A 373 6.71 27.21 1.78
N VAL A 374 6.77 27.77 3.01
CA VAL A 374 5.98 28.94 3.41
C VAL A 374 6.31 30.17 2.57
N SER A 375 7.61 30.47 2.40
CA SER A 375 8.06 31.64 1.62
C SER A 375 7.58 31.63 0.17
N ARG A 376 7.39 30.43 -0.42
CA ARG A 376 6.85 30.28 -1.78
C ARG A 376 5.35 30.51 -1.85
N GLU A 377 4.61 30.05 -0.84
CA GLU A 377 3.16 30.27 -0.80
C GLU A 377 2.84 31.77 -0.72
N ASP A 378 3.60 32.53 0.06
CA ASP A 378 3.43 33.98 0.21
C ASP A 378 3.67 34.74 -1.10
N THR A 379 4.69 34.36 -1.89
CA THR A 379 4.94 35.00 -3.20
C THR A 379 3.81 34.77 -4.22
N SER A 380 3.05 33.68 -4.10
CA SER A 380 1.95 33.33 -5.00
C SER A 380 0.61 34.00 -4.65
N HIS A 381 0.47 34.49 -3.42
CA HIS A 381 -0.81 35.01 -2.91
C HIS A 381 -1.20 36.41 -3.41
N ASN A 382 -0.29 37.13 -4.08
CA ASN A 382 -0.62 38.42 -4.68
C ASN A 382 -1.37 38.33 -6.03
N GLU A 383 -1.50 37.16 -6.65
CA GLU A 383 -2.19 37.03 -7.96
C GLU A 383 -3.50 36.22 -7.96
N SER A 384 -3.90 35.54 -6.88
CA SER A 384 -5.15 34.75 -6.91
C SER A 384 -5.89 34.53 -5.58
N VAL A 385 -6.25 35.62 -4.89
CA VAL A 385 -6.96 35.63 -3.59
C VAL A 385 -8.31 34.84 -3.54
N ASN A 386 -8.85 34.33 -4.66
CA ASN A 386 -10.12 33.60 -4.69
C ASN A 386 -10.05 32.09 -4.95
N ARG A 387 -8.88 31.44 -4.81
CA ARG A 387 -8.79 29.98 -4.86
C ARG A 387 -8.09 29.43 -3.62
N THR A 388 -8.74 29.55 -2.47
CA THR A 388 -8.54 28.62 -1.36
C THR A 388 -9.02 27.24 -1.81
N ALA A 389 -8.20 26.57 -2.63
CA ALA A 389 -8.25 25.14 -2.71
C ALA A 389 -7.96 24.66 -1.29
N LYS A 390 -9.02 24.30 -0.54
CA LYS A 390 -8.87 23.36 0.57
C LYS A 390 -8.03 22.25 -0.02
N ALA A 391 -6.74 22.20 0.34
CA ALA A 391 -5.92 21.03 0.10
C ALA A 391 -6.76 19.92 0.74
N GLU A 392 -7.45 19.12 -0.07
CA GLU A 392 -8.18 17.98 0.46
C GLU A 392 -7.09 17.21 1.20
N PRO A 393 -7.15 17.14 2.55
CA PRO A 393 -6.15 16.42 3.32
C PRO A 393 -6.06 15.05 2.66
N LEU A 394 -4.87 14.69 2.19
CA LEU A 394 -4.55 13.46 1.44
C LEU A 394 -5.62 12.41 1.73
N LYS A 395 -6.59 12.31 0.82
CA LYS A 395 -7.88 11.65 1.09
C LYS A 395 -7.64 10.25 1.66
N ALA A 396 -7.85 10.12 2.97
CA ALA A 396 -8.19 8.90 3.71
C ALA A 396 -7.53 7.59 3.21
N VAL A 397 -6.20 7.56 3.15
CA VAL A 397 -5.42 6.30 3.12
C VAL A 397 -4.67 6.25 4.45
N SER A 398 -5.33 6.03 5.57
CA SER A 398 -5.70 4.70 6.04
C SER A 398 -6.70 4.90 7.18
N ALA A 399 -7.96 4.51 7.01
CA ALA A 399 -8.84 4.42 8.16
C ALA A 399 -8.24 3.36 9.09
N LEU A 400 -7.88 3.75 10.32
CA LEU A 400 -7.41 2.80 11.32
C LEU A 400 -8.36 1.59 11.36
N ILE A 401 -7.79 0.39 11.28
CA ILE A 401 -8.57 -0.84 11.27
C ILE A 401 -9.17 -1.04 12.66
N ASP A 402 -10.46 -1.36 12.69
CA ASP A 402 -11.13 -1.77 13.92
C ASP A 402 -10.83 -3.25 14.19
N LEU A 403 -9.81 -3.53 15.00
CA LEU A 403 -9.45 -4.91 15.32
C LEU A 403 -10.58 -5.64 16.04
N ARG A 404 -11.41 -4.95 16.84
CA ARG A 404 -12.54 -5.58 17.54
C ARG A 404 -13.69 -5.98 16.63
N ALA A 405 -13.72 -5.53 15.37
CA ALA A 405 -14.65 -6.05 14.37
C ALA A 405 -14.36 -7.52 14.00
N TYR A 406 -13.24 -8.08 14.45
CA TYR A 406 -12.79 -9.43 14.14
C TYR A 406 -12.84 -10.31 15.41
N PRO A 407 -13.61 -11.41 15.42
CA PRO A 407 -13.81 -12.22 16.62
C PRO A 407 -12.54 -12.76 17.29
N HIS A 408 -11.47 -13.02 16.52
CA HIS A 408 -10.19 -13.49 17.06
C HIS A 408 -9.47 -12.39 17.87
N PHE A 409 -9.46 -11.16 17.35
CA PHE A 409 -8.95 -10.00 18.07
C PHE A 409 -9.87 -9.58 19.21
N GLU A 410 -11.18 -9.65 19.04
CA GLU A 410 -12.12 -9.34 20.12
C GLU A 410 -11.82 -10.22 21.35
N LYS A 411 -11.71 -11.54 21.15
CA LYS A 411 -11.31 -12.47 22.22
C LYS A 411 -9.96 -12.12 22.84
N LEU A 412 -8.96 -11.80 22.01
CA LEU A 412 -7.64 -11.37 22.47
C LEU A 412 -7.72 -10.10 23.34
N LEU A 413 -8.59 -9.16 22.97
CA LEU A 413 -8.71 -7.82 23.57
C LEU A 413 -9.78 -7.70 24.68
N THR A 414 -10.55 -8.75 24.95
CA THR A 414 -11.63 -8.75 25.97
C THR A 414 -11.16 -9.04 27.42
N GLY A 415 -9.87 -9.28 27.66
CA GLY A 415 -9.34 -9.56 28.99
C GLY A 415 -9.30 -8.36 29.95
N GLU A 416 -9.62 -8.58 31.23
CA GLU A 416 -9.37 -7.59 32.31
C GLU A 416 -7.86 -7.54 32.62
N ASN A 417 -7.28 -6.33 32.68
CA ASN A 417 -5.84 -6.05 32.85
C ASN A 417 -4.93 -6.56 31.71
N LEU A 418 -5.14 -6.00 30.50
CA LEU A 418 -4.31 -6.27 29.32
C LEU A 418 -2.82 -6.07 29.57
N VAL A 419 -2.45 -5.17 30.49
CA VAL A 419 -1.08 -4.94 30.93
C VAL A 419 -1.02 -5.20 32.43
N ASN A 420 -0.12 -6.09 32.84
CA ASN A 420 0.19 -6.35 34.23
C ASN A 420 1.72 -6.32 34.40
N ASP A 421 2.17 -6.05 35.62
CA ASP A 421 3.59 -5.86 35.93
C ASP A 421 4.41 -7.13 35.64
N ALA A 422 3.89 -8.32 35.99
CA ALA A 422 4.60 -9.59 35.80
C ALA A 422 4.90 -9.89 34.31
N SER A 423 3.93 -9.69 33.43
CA SER A 423 4.10 -9.82 31.99
C SER A 423 5.04 -8.76 31.42
N SER A 424 5.02 -7.54 31.98
CA SER A 424 5.95 -6.47 31.57
C SER A 424 7.40 -6.81 31.94
N ASP A 425 7.62 -7.37 33.14
CA ASP A 425 8.94 -7.84 33.57
C ASP A 425 9.46 -9.00 32.70
N GLN A 426 8.59 -9.94 32.31
CA GLN A 426 8.95 -11.00 31.36
C GLN A 426 9.39 -10.44 30.00
N ILE A 427 8.67 -9.45 29.46
CA ILE A 427 9.07 -8.79 28.22
C ILE A 427 10.44 -8.15 28.38
N LEU A 428 10.66 -7.40 29.47
CA LEU A 428 11.93 -6.72 29.73
C LEU A 428 13.09 -7.71 29.90
N GLU A 429 12.84 -8.86 30.54
CA GLU A 429 13.81 -9.94 30.68
C GLU A 429 14.13 -10.60 29.34
N TRP A 430 13.10 -10.87 28.51
CA TRP A 430 13.32 -11.37 27.16
C TRP A 430 14.13 -10.39 26.30
N VAL A 431 13.78 -9.10 26.30
CA VAL A 431 14.55 -8.07 25.59
C VAL A 431 15.98 -8.01 26.10
N ARG A 432 16.20 -8.12 27.42
CA ARG A 432 17.54 -8.16 28.02
C ARG A 432 18.35 -9.37 27.57
N ASN A 433 17.71 -10.54 27.46
CA ASN A 433 18.38 -11.80 27.08
C ASN A 433 18.66 -11.91 25.58
N VAL A 434 17.82 -11.28 24.75
CA VAL A 434 17.99 -11.33 23.29
C VAL A 434 18.90 -10.23 22.78
N THR A 435 18.76 -9.00 23.30
CA THR A 435 19.49 -7.84 22.79
C THR A 435 20.87 -7.71 23.42
N LEU A 436 21.83 -7.18 22.65
CA LEU A 436 23.16 -6.89 23.15
C LEU A 436 23.24 -5.53 23.87
N SER A 437 22.18 -4.73 23.85
CA SER A 437 22.16 -3.34 24.31
C SER A 437 21.11 -3.09 25.38
N SER A 438 21.55 -2.61 26.55
CA SER A 438 20.66 -2.14 27.61
C SER A 438 19.76 -0.97 27.18
N ARG A 439 20.07 -0.31 26.06
CA ARG A 439 19.29 0.81 25.53
C ARG A 439 17.95 0.36 24.93
N HIS A 440 17.87 -0.81 24.31
CA HIS A 440 16.58 -1.37 23.87
C HIS A 440 15.67 -1.69 25.06
N VAL A 441 16.24 -2.17 26.17
CA VAL A 441 15.49 -2.41 27.42
C VAL A 441 14.93 -1.10 27.97
N ALA A 442 15.71 -0.01 27.97
CA ALA A 442 15.24 1.30 28.42
C ALA A 442 14.13 1.86 27.52
N LEU A 443 14.23 1.67 26.20
CA LEU A 443 13.21 2.10 25.25
C LEU A 443 11.91 1.28 25.40
N CYS A 444 12.03 -0.04 25.58
CA CYS A 444 10.89 -0.92 25.84
C CYS A 444 10.19 -0.57 27.16
N ARG A 445 10.97 -0.37 28.23
CA ARG A 445 10.45 0.05 29.54
C ARG A 445 9.64 1.34 29.45
N LEU A 446 10.16 2.35 28.76
CA LEU A 446 9.45 3.62 28.55
C LEU A 446 8.09 3.41 27.87
N ALA A 447 8.01 2.54 26.86
CA ALA A 447 6.75 2.23 26.18
C ALA A 447 5.77 1.46 27.08
N LEU A 448 6.25 0.49 27.85
CA LEU A 448 5.43 -0.27 28.79
C LEU A 448 4.90 0.61 29.93
N GLU A 449 5.72 1.53 30.44
CA GLU A 449 5.31 2.53 31.44
C GLU A 449 4.22 3.47 30.88
N TRP A 450 4.26 3.81 29.59
CA TRP A 450 3.18 4.57 28.93
C TRP A 450 1.90 3.74 28.72
N MET A 451 1.99 2.42 28.68
CA MET A 451 0.82 1.53 28.58
C MET A 451 0.15 1.27 29.92
N HIS A 452 0.88 1.35 31.03
CA HIS A 452 0.39 0.89 32.32
C HIS A 452 -0.77 1.77 32.86
N PRO A 453 -1.85 1.18 33.40
CA PRO A 453 -2.95 1.96 33.97
C PRO A 453 -2.56 2.73 35.23
N SER A 454 -1.62 2.25 36.05
CA SER A 454 -1.25 2.94 37.30
C SER A 454 -0.42 4.21 37.07
N THR A 455 0.24 4.33 35.92
CA THR A 455 0.94 5.56 35.52
C THR A 455 -0.04 6.67 35.12
N TYR A 456 -1.35 6.40 34.94
CA TYR A 456 -2.46 7.39 34.84
C TYR A 456 -2.66 8.27 36.10
N THR A 457 -1.61 8.49 36.89
CA THR A 457 -1.45 9.80 37.51
C THR A 457 -1.66 10.88 36.44
N SER A 458 -2.23 12.03 36.81
CA SER A 458 -2.75 13.12 35.93
C SER A 458 -1.86 13.67 34.79
N ILE A 459 -0.69 13.07 34.56
CA ILE A 459 0.37 13.51 33.65
C ILE A 459 0.72 12.42 32.60
N ALA A 460 0.41 11.13 32.81
CA ALA A 460 0.73 10.11 31.82
C ALA A 460 -0.15 10.27 30.57
N PRO A 461 0.45 10.54 29.42
CA PRO A 461 -0.27 10.89 28.21
C PRO A 461 -0.70 9.64 27.45
N ASN A 462 -1.95 9.66 27.01
CA ASN A 462 -2.55 8.72 26.09
C ASN A 462 -1.80 8.76 24.75
N ARG A 463 -0.83 7.86 24.53
CA ARG A 463 0.05 7.84 23.34
C ARG A 463 0.09 6.50 22.57
N PRO A 464 -1.06 5.88 22.23
CA PRO A 464 -1.08 4.53 21.66
C PRO A 464 -0.36 4.40 20.30
N ALA A 465 -0.38 5.40 19.42
CA ALA A 465 0.39 5.40 18.18
C ALA A 465 1.90 5.44 18.47
N THR A 466 2.34 6.31 19.39
CA THR A 466 3.75 6.39 19.79
C THR A 466 4.22 5.07 20.42
N ILE A 467 3.39 4.47 21.28
CA ILE A 467 3.65 3.15 21.89
C ILE A 467 3.81 2.08 20.80
N CYS A 468 2.87 2.01 19.84
CA CYS A 468 2.96 1.08 18.71
C CYS A 468 4.29 1.26 17.97
N ALA A 469 4.67 2.48 17.62
CA ALA A 469 5.90 2.76 16.90
C ALA A 469 7.14 2.26 17.67
N VAL A 470 7.21 2.53 18.98
CA VAL A 470 8.34 2.12 19.82
C VAL A 470 8.39 0.61 20.01
N LEU A 471 7.27 -0.02 20.34
CA LEU A 471 7.23 -1.48 20.52
C LEU A 471 7.53 -2.22 19.22
N SER A 472 7.09 -1.70 18.05
CA SER A 472 7.46 -2.27 16.75
C SER A 472 8.97 -2.25 16.51
N VAL A 473 9.66 -1.15 16.85
CA VAL A 473 11.13 -1.02 16.72
C VAL A 473 11.85 -2.05 17.60
N VAL A 474 11.44 -2.18 18.86
CA VAL A 474 12.04 -3.14 19.81
C VAL A 474 11.77 -4.58 19.36
N LEU A 475 10.51 -4.90 19.06
CA LEU A 475 10.07 -6.22 18.63
C LEU A 475 10.82 -6.67 17.37
N GLU A 476 10.89 -5.81 16.35
CA GLU A 476 11.60 -6.14 15.12
C GLU A 476 13.08 -6.42 15.39
N HIS A 477 13.75 -5.59 16.20
CA HIS A 477 15.15 -5.83 16.51
C HIS A 477 15.37 -7.16 17.23
N CYS A 478 14.58 -7.45 18.28
CA CYS A 478 14.68 -8.72 19.00
C CYS A 478 14.47 -9.92 18.07
N LEU A 479 13.40 -9.89 17.26
CA LEU A 479 13.10 -10.97 16.32
C LEU A 479 14.17 -11.12 15.25
N ARG A 480 14.80 -10.03 14.78
CA ARG A 480 15.92 -10.10 13.83
C ARG A 480 17.11 -10.84 14.43
N LEU A 481 17.47 -10.55 15.68
CA LEU A 481 18.57 -11.23 16.35
C LEU A 481 18.28 -12.72 16.55
N GLU A 482 17.05 -13.07 16.95
CA GLU A 482 16.62 -14.46 17.03
C GLU A 482 16.63 -15.15 15.65
N TRP A 483 16.15 -14.48 14.61
CA TRP A 483 16.16 -14.97 13.23
C TRP A 483 17.59 -15.25 12.75
N CYS A 484 18.53 -14.33 13.02
CA CYS A 484 19.93 -14.48 12.63
C CYS A 484 20.58 -15.67 13.35
N ARG A 485 20.30 -15.86 14.64
CA ARG A 485 20.77 -17.02 15.41
C ARG A 485 20.19 -18.32 14.86
N ALA A 486 18.87 -18.37 14.67
CA ALA A 486 18.18 -19.57 14.19
C ALA A 486 18.67 -19.99 12.79
N ASN A 487 18.85 -19.02 11.89
CA ASN A 487 19.26 -19.27 10.50
C ASN A 487 20.78 -19.25 10.29
N ARG A 488 21.59 -19.07 11.34
CA ARG A 488 23.06 -19.00 11.29
C ARG A 488 23.58 -17.90 10.36
N ARG A 489 22.96 -16.72 10.43
CA ARG A 489 23.28 -15.52 9.64
C ARG A 489 23.71 -14.34 10.55
N PRO A 490 24.85 -14.43 11.25
CA PRO A 490 25.28 -13.39 12.19
C PRO A 490 25.55 -12.04 11.53
N ASP A 491 25.93 -12.03 10.24
CA ASP A 491 26.23 -10.80 9.50
C ASP A 491 25.02 -9.89 9.30
N ASP A 492 23.81 -10.42 9.44
CA ASP A 492 22.55 -9.66 9.32
C ASP A 492 22.04 -9.13 10.65
N MET A 493 22.75 -9.40 11.74
CA MET A 493 22.50 -8.78 13.05
C MET A 493 22.88 -7.29 13.05
N VAL A 494 23.75 -6.87 12.13
CA VAL A 494 24.28 -5.51 12.02
C VAL A 494 23.95 -4.93 10.66
N ALA A 495 23.58 -3.64 10.61
CA ALA A 495 23.37 -2.94 9.36
C ALA A 495 24.71 -2.71 8.64
N ARG A 496 24.78 -3.08 7.36
CA ARG A 496 25.97 -2.90 6.51
C ARG A 496 25.66 -1.95 5.34
N PRO A 497 26.62 -1.11 4.91
CA PRO A 497 26.45 -0.27 3.72
C PRO A 497 26.15 -1.13 2.48
N GLY A 498 25.20 -0.69 1.66
CA GLY A 498 24.83 -1.38 0.42
C GLY A 498 24.08 -2.71 0.58
N ALA A 499 23.94 -3.24 1.80
CA ALA A 499 23.22 -4.48 2.08
C ALA A 499 21.77 -4.19 2.51
N PHE A 500 20.86 -5.10 2.16
CA PHE A 500 19.51 -5.07 2.70
C PHE A 500 19.48 -5.69 4.09
N TYR A 501 18.56 -5.19 4.93
CA TYR A 501 18.34 -5.74 6.26
C TYR A 501 17.29 -6.85 6.21
N VAL A 502 17.37 -7.79 7.15
CA VAL A 502 16.27 -8.71 7.44
C VAL A 502 15.22 -7.96 8.25
N THR A 503 13.99 -7.80 7.74
CA THR A 503 12.98 -6.90 8.33
C THR A 503 11.69 -7.61 8.74
N LEU A 504 10.92 -6.99 9.63
CA LEU A 504 9.63 -7.54 10.06
C LEU A 504 8.56 -7.40 8.96
N ASP A 505 8.63 -6.35 8.15
CA ASP A 505 7.73 -6.08 7.03
C ASP A 505 8.50 -5.99 5.69
N GLY A 506 7.82 -6.31 4.59
CA GLY A 506 8.43 -6.42 3.25
C GLY A 506 7.89 -5.43 2.23
N HIS A 507 7.42 -4.26 2.68
CA HIS A 507 6.63 -3.35 1.85
C HIS A 507 7.31 -3.03 0.50
N GLY A 508 6.73 -3.56 -0.59
CA GLY A 508 7.21 -3.35 -1.96
C GLY A 508 8.55 -4.02 -2.33
N GLN A 509 9.24 -4.69 -1.40
CA GLN A 509 10.62 -5.14 -1.56
C GLN A 509 10.91 -6.56 -1.05
N ARG A 510 9.88 -7.37 -0.75
CA ARG A 510 10.01 -8.79 -0.36
C ARG A 510 10.83 -9.71 -1.28
N HIS A 511 11.14 -9.27 -2.49
CA HIS A 511 11.87 -10.06 -3.50
C HIS A 511 13.38 -9.84 -3.48
N ILE A 512 13.83 -8.80 -2.76
CA ILE A 512 15.23 -8.35 -2.68
C ILE A 512 15.81 -8.41 -1.26
N HIS A 513 15.01 -8.66 -0.23
CA HIS A 513 15.48 -8.84 1.14
C HIS A 513 14.65 -9.87 1.91
N ASP A 514 15.27 -10.44 2.96
CA ASP A 514 14.66 -11.42 3.83
C ASP A 514 13.63 -10.81 4.78
N LEU A 515 12.53 -11.53 5.00
CA LEU A 515 11.53 -11.15 6.00
C LEU A 515 11.57 -12.13 7.17
N ILE A 516 11.59 -11.58 8.39
CA ILE A 516 11.66 -12.34 9.65
C ILE A 516 10.57 -13.41 9.72
N LEU A 517 9.35 -13.09 9.28
CA LEU A 517 8.17 -13.95 9.37
C LEU A 517 7.92 -14.78 8.11
N HIS A 518 8.79 -14.70 7.09
CA HIS A 518 8.61 -15.49 5.89
C HIS A 518 9.04 -16.95 6.14
N PRO A 519 8.29 -17.97 5.67
CA PRO A 519 8.63 -19.38 5.89
C PRO A 519 9.97 -19.81 5.30
N TYR A 520 10.50 -19.04 4.35
CA TYR A 520 11.72 -19.33 3.62
C TYR A 520 12.71 -18.17 3.70
N VAL A 521 14.00 -18.51 3.74
CA VAL A 521 15.13 -17.59 3.63
C VAL A 521 15.53 -17.46 2.16
N LEU A 522 15.86 -16.24 1.73
CA LEU A 522 16.38 -15.95 0.41
C LEU A 522 17.85 -16.37 0.34
N ASN A 523 18.16 -17.35 -0.53
CA ASN A 523 19.55 -17.70 -0.85
C ASN A 523 20.16 -16.58 -1.70
N GLU A 524 21.30 -16.03 -1.26
CA GLU A 524 22.01 -14.94 -1.95
C GLU A 524 22.68 -15.41 -3.25
N ASP A 525 23.03 -16.70 -3.33
CA ASP A 525 23.61 -17.35 -4.51
C ASP A 525 22.54 -17.67 -5.56
N ARG A 526 21.86 -16.64 -6.09
CA ARG A 526 20.91 -16.77 -7.22
C ARG A 526 21.58 -17.00 -8.58
N GLY A 527 22.89 -17.25 -8.59
CA GLY A 527 23.64 -17.68 -9.77
C GLY A 527 23.47 -19.17 -9.95
N ASP A 528 22.53 -19.54 -10.83
CA ASP A 528 22.39 -20.88 -11.43
C ASP A 528 21.71 -21.98 -10.59
N HIS A 529 20.51 -22.36 -11.06
CA HIS A 529 19.74 -23.59 -10.77
C HIS A 529 19.19 -23.82 -9.34
N GLU A 530 17.84 -23.82 -9.25
CA GLU A 530 16.94 -24.59 -8.35
C GLU A 530 17.46 -25.08 -6.98
N SER A 531 18.33 -24.34 -6.28
CA SER A 531 18.67 -24.71 -4.91
C SER A 531 17.40 -24.65 -4.05
N PRO A 532 17.06 -25.73 -3.32
CA PRO A 532 15.85 -25.78 -2.52
C PRO A 532 15.87 -24.61 -1.53
N GLN A 533 14.79 -23.83 -1.49
CA GLN A 533 14.67 -22.68 -0.60
C GLN A 533 14.90 -23.13 0.84
N GLN A 534 15.88 -22.52 1.51
CA GLN A 534 16.19 -22.84 2.89
C GLN A 534 15.02 -22.44 3.77
N ARG A 535 14.56 -23.36 4.63
CA ARG A 535 13.48 -23.09 5.59
C ARG A 535 13.97 -22.10 6.64
N ASN A 536 13.10 -21.16 7.00
CA ASN A 536 13.33 -20.25 8.11
C ASN A 536 13.20 -21.02 9.43
N ARG A 537 14.32 -21.22 10.13
CA ARG A 537 14.39 -22.01 11.36
C ARG A 537 13.80 -21.31 12.58
N LEU A 538 13.50 -20.02 12.50
CA LEU A 538 12.77 -19.30 13.56
C LEU A 538 11.31 -19.77 13.64
N ILE A 539 10.76 -20.23 12.52
CA ILE A 539 9.40 -20.74 12.40
C ILE A 539 9.45 -22.23 12.72
N ARG A 540 8.77 -22.64 13.79
CA ARG A 540 8.77 -24.03 14.29
C ARG A 540 8.43 -25.00 13.17
N ASN A 541 9.05 -26.19 13.17
CA ASN A 541 8.67 -27.34 12.36
C ASN A 541 8.46 -28.56 13.27
N ASP A 542 7.21 -28.85 13.64
CA ASP A 542 6.83 -29.91 14.60
C ASP A 542 7.17 -31.32 14.11
N ASP A 543 7.42 -31.49 12.82
CA ASP A 543 7.58 -32.82 12.22
C ASP A 543 9.01 -33.39 12.32
N PHE A 544 9.99 -32.61 12.81
CA PHE A 544 11.41 -33.02 12.89
C PHE A 544 11.88 -33.31 14.33
N HIS A 545 11.10 -34.11 15.06
CA HIS A 545 11.33 -34.39 16.48
C HIS A 545 12.44 -35.40 16.84
N GLN A 546 13.47 -35.66 15.99
CA GLN A 546 14.43 -36.74 16.28
C GLN A 546 15.92 -36.49 16.08
N SER A 547 16.39 -35.31 15.68
CA SER A 547 17.83 -35.04 15.76
C SER A 547 18.18 -34.50 17.15
N ASN A 548 18.85 -35.32 17.95
CA ASN A 548 19.44 -35.01 19.27
C ASN A 548 20.49 -33.87 19.25
N ASP A 549 20.60 -33.11 18.16
CA ASP A 549 21.59 -32.05 18.02
C ASP A 549 21.08 -30.75 18.64
N THR A 550 21.41 -30.62 19.92
CA THR A 550 21.95 -29.43 20.59
C THR A 550 21.05 -28.19 20.73
N GLU A 551 20.57 -28.03 21.98
CA GLU A 551 20.57 -26.81 22.79
C GLU A 551 20.21 -25.47 22.11
N GLY A 552 18.99 -24.99 22.39
CA GLY A 552 18.73 -23.56 22.58
C GLY A 552 18.06 -22.81 21.42
N SER A 553 17.81 -23.43 20.27
CA SER A 553 17.06 -22.75 19.20
C SER A 553 15.55 -22.82 19.46
N HIS A 554 15.01 -21.96 20.35
CA HIS A 554 13.56 -21.90 20.49
C HIS A 554 12.95 -21.34 19.19
N SER A 555 11.86 -21.95 18.77
CA SER A 555 11.11 -21.57 17.58
C SER A 555 9.80 -20.92 17.99
N MET A 556 9.33 -19.93 17.23
CA MET A 556 8.04 -19.30 17.49
C MET A 556 6.91 -20.20 17.01
N ASP A 557 5.82 -20.25 17.76
CA ASP A 557 4.63 -20.98 17.34
C ASP A 557 3.84 -20.28 16.23
N ALA A 558 2.99 -21.07 15.56
CA ALA A 558 2.22 -20.63 14.40
C ALA A 558 1.22 -19.51 14.72
N SER A 559 0.67 -19.48 15.93
CA SER A 559 -0.34 -18.50 16.33
C SER A 559 0.29 -17.13 16.58
N THR A 560 1.47 -17.10 17.22
CA THR A 560 2.30 -15.89 17.36
C THR A 560 2.70 -15.34 15.99
N ILE A 561 3.18 -16.21 15.09
CA ILE A 561 3.54 -15.80 13.73
C ILE A 561 2.33 -15.26 12.97
N SER A 562 1.17 -15.91 13.08
CA SER A 562 -0.07 -15.47 12.45
C SER A 562 -0.49 -14.08 12.93
N LEU A 563 -0.40 -13.81 14.24
CA LEU A 563 -0.69 -12.50 14.82
C LEU A 563 0.27 -11.43 14.28
N LEU A 564 1.58 -11.72 14.28
CA LEU A 564 2.58 -10.78 13.76
C LEU A 564 2.42 -10.54 12.25
N MET A 565 2.10 -11.58 11.47
CA MET A 565 1.82 -11.44 10.05
C MET A 565 0.62 -10.53 9.81
N ASP A 566 -0.43 -10.65 10.61
CA ASP A 566 -1.59 -9.78 10.54
C ASP A 566 -1.26 -8.32 10.86
N LEU A 567 -0.46 -8.08 11.91
CA LEU A 567 -0.09 -6.73 12.32
C LEU A 567 0.86 -6.04 11.34
N TYR A 568 1.77 -6.77 10.68
CA TYR A 568 2.89 -6.18 9.93
C TYR A 568 2.97 -6.51 8.45
N CYS A 569 2.57 -7.72 8.02
CA CYS A 569 2.84 -8.23 6.68
C CYS A 569 1.60 -8.33 5.79
N SER A 570 0.41 -8.27 6.40
CA SER A 570 -0.81 -8.62 5.72
C SER A 570 -1.30 -7.51 4.78
N PRO A 571 -1.71 -7.85 3.53
CA PRO A 571 -2.22 -6.86 2.58
C PRO A 571 -3.48 -6.12 3.08
N TYR A 572 -4.26 -6.75 3.95
CA TYR A 572 -5.49 -6.18 4.51
C TYR A 572 -5.38 -5.82 5.99
N GLY A 573 -4.20 -6.04 6.59
CA GLY A 573 -3.93 -5.75 7.98
C GLY A 573 -3.54 -4.29 8.23
N PRO A 574 -3.34 -3.89 9.49
CA PRO A 574 -2.99 -2.52 9.85
C PRO A 574 -1.62 -2.09 9.31
N ASN A 575 -0.73 -3.04 8.98
CA ASN A 575 0.64 -2.78 8.50
C ASN A 575 1.34 -1.74 9.36
N ILE A 576 1.33 -1.95 10.68
CA ILE A 576 1.61 -0.92 11.71
C ILE A 576 2.91 -0.16 11.40
N ARG A 577 3.99 -0.88 11.12
CA ARG A 577 5.29 -0.25 10.84
C ARG A 577 5.26 0.61 9.57
N SER A 578 4.68 0.12 8.48
CA SER A 578 4.55 0.90 7.25
C SER A 578 3.68 2.15 7.46
N ALA A 579 2.53 2.00 8.14
CA ALA A 579 1.63 3.11 8.43
C ALA A 579 2.28 4.17 9.32
N ALA A 580 2.98 3.73 10.38
CA ALA A 580 3.68 4.61 11.30
C ALA A 580 4.88 5.30 10.63
N ALA A 581 5.74 4.56 9.91
CA ALA A 581 6.98 5.10 9.34
C ALA A 581 6.75 5.99 8.11
N HIS A 582 5.72 5.74 7.30
CA HIS A 582 5.45 6.51 6.08
C HIS A 582 4.45 7.65 6.30
N GLY A 583 4.32 8.12 7.54
CA GLY A 583 3.60 9.35 7.88
C GLY A 583 2.07 9.24 7.91
N GLN A 584 1.49 8.05 7.70
CA GLN A 584 0.03 7.88 7.79
C GLN A 584 -0.51 8.21 9.18
N TRP A 585 0.34 8.05 10.22
CA TRP A 585 -0.01 8.34 11.61
C TRP A 585 0.49 9.69 12.13
N ASN A 586 1.05 10.56 11.29
CA ASN A 586 1.61 11.85 11.73
C ASN A 586 0.58 12.71 12.46
N MET A 587 -0.68 12.70 12.02
CA MET A 587 -1.75 13.42 12.72
C MET A 587 -2.01 12.86 14.12
N HIS A 588 -1.97 11.53 14.28
CA HIS A 588 -2.15 10.89 15.59
C HIS A 588 -0.97 11.21 16.51
N PHE A 589 0.27 11.16 16.01
CA PHE A 589 1.44 11.62 16.79
C PHE A 589 1.29 13.08 17.21
N ALA A 590 0.91 13.97 16.30
CA ALA A 590 0.70 15.38 16.63
C ALA A 590 -0.37 15.58 17.72
N GLN A 591 -1.49 14.85 17.64
CA GLN A 591 -2.56 14.90 18.64
C GLN A 591 -2.10 14.37 20.02
N GLU A 592 -1.45 13.21 20.05
CA GLU A 592 -0.93 12.57 21.27
C GLU A 592 0.03 13.47 22.04
N TRP A 593 0.90 14.18 21.32
CA TRP A 593 1.91 15.04 21.92
C TRP A 593 1.38 16.44 22.27
N ASN A 594 0.26 16.88 21.66
CA ASN A 594 -0.36 18.19 21.93
C ASN A 594 -1.36 18.18 23.10
N ASN A 595 -2.01 17.05 23.38
CA ASN A 595 -3.14 16.94 24.32
C ASN A 595 -2.83 17.20 25.82
N HIS A 596 -1.61 17.63 26.18
CA HIS A 596 -1.25 17.99 27.55
C HIS A 596 -2.07 19.14 28.16
N LYS A 597 -2.76 19.97 27.35
CA LYS A 597 -3.48 21.16 27.85
C LYS A 597 -5.01 21.01 27.92
N LYS A 598 -5.60 19.99 27.30
CA LYS A 598 -7.05 19.77 27.24
C LYS A 598 -7.38 18.28 27.21
N MET A 599 -7.17 17.55 28.31
CA MET A 599 -7.83 16.26 28.53
C MET A 599 -9.34 16.47 28.81
N SER A 600 -10.05 17.18 27.92
CA SER A 600 -11.51 17.28 28.00
C SER A 600 -12.09 16.03 27.35
N SER A 601 -12.56 15.06 28.15
CA SER A 601 -13.52 13.96 27.90
C SER A 601 -13.54 13.16 26.57
N ASN A 602 -12.75 13.50 25.55
CA ASN A 602 -12.79 12.95 24.19
C ASN A 602 -11.73 11.86 23.95
N ASN A 603 -11.04 11.41 25.02
CA ASN A 603 -10.10 10.27 24.95
C ASN A 603 -10.78 8.96 24.53
N ASN A 604 -12.11 8.91 24.53
CA ASN A 604 -12.90 7.80 23.99
C ASN A 604 -13.15 7.90 22.48
N SER A 605 -12.35 8.69 21.74
CA SER A 605 -12.45 8.66 20.29
C SER A 605 -12.24 7.22 19.78
N LEU A 606 -13.06 6.82 18.81
CA LEU A 606 -12.98 5.49 18.20
C LEU A 606 -11.57 5.22 17.64
N GLU A 607 -10.89 6.24 17.12
CA GLU A 607 -9.53 6.14 16.58
C GLU A 607 -8.49 5.85 17.66
N ALA A 608 -8.54 6.53 18.80
CA ALA A 608 -7.64 6.24 19.91
C ALA A 608 -7.83 4.80 20.42
N ARG A 609 -9.08 4.32 20.50
CA ARG A 609 -9.37 2.92 20.86
C ARG A 609 -8.74 1.93 19.89
N LYS A 610 -8.82 2.18 18.58
CA LYS A 610 -8.21 1.33 17.56
C LYS A 610 -6.69 1.26 17.68
N LEU A 611 -6.04 2.39 17.97
CA LEU A 611 -4.59 2.43 18.20
C LEU A 611 -4.21 1.67 19.49
N TRP A 612 -5.02 1.78 20.55
CA TRP A 612 -4.82 0.97 21.76
C TRP A 612 -4.95 -0.52 21.48
N ASP A 613 -5.96 -0.93 20.72
CA ASP A 613 -6.15 -2.32 20.34
C ASP A 613 -4.91 -2.86 19.57
N MET A 614 -4.29 -2.03 18.72
CA MET A 614 -3.02 -2.36 18.06
C MET A 614 -1.85 -2.46 19.05
N ALA A 615 -1.71 -1.50 19.97
CA ALA A 615 -0.66 -1.51 20.99
C ALA A 615 -0.75 -2.74 21.90
N TYR A 616 -1.96 -3.08 22.36
CA TYR A 616 -2.21 -4.28 23.13
C TYR A 616 -1.92 -5.54 22.32
N SER A 617 -2.27 -5.59 21.04
CA SER A 617 -1.96 -6.75 20.19
C SER A 617 -0.44 -6.97 20.05
N ILE A 618 0.35 -5.90 19.92
CA ILE A 618 1.83 -5.99 19.92
C ILE A 618 2.33 -6.50 21.27
N TYR A 619 1.81 -5.93 22.36
CA TYR A 619 2.15 -6.35 23.72
C TYR A 619 1.85 -7.84 23.95
N HIS A 620 0.67 -8.33 23.56
CA HIS A 620 0.32 -9.75 23.65
C HIS A 620 1.29 -10.65 22.88
N ALA A 621 1.70 -10.25 21.67
CA ALA A 621 2.70 -10.98 20.91
C ALA A 621 4.05 -11.02 21.67
N MET A 622 4.49 -9.90 22.25
CA MET A 622 5.72 -9.83 23.04
C MET A 622 5.66 -10.66 24.32
N VAL A 623 4.55 -10.61 25.08
CA VAL A 623 4.35 -11.45 26.28
C VAL A 623 4.51 -12.91 25.89
N ARG A 624 3.81 -13.34 24.84
CA ARG A 624 3.85 -14.73 24.41
C ARG A 624 5.24 -15.18 23.99
N ILE A 625 5.93 -14.39 23.17
CA ILE A 625 7.32 -14.69 22.80
C ILE A 625 8.16 -14.80 24.07
N SER A 626 8.05 -13.86 25.02
CA SER A 626 8.83 -13.91 26.26
C SER A 626 8.54 -15.16 27.11
N SER A 627 7.26 -15.55 27.26
CA SER A 627 6.88 -16.74 28.04
C SER A 627 7.38 -18.03 27.40
N GLU A 628 7.34 -18.15 26.05
CA GLU A 628 7.89 -19.30 25.32
C GLU A 628 9.40 -19.49 25.54
N ARG A 629 10.13 -18.38 25.72
CA ARG A 629 11.59 -18.36 25.88
C ARG A 629 12.05 -18.60 27.31
N LEU A 630 11.31 -18.09 28.28
CA LEU A 630 11.70 -18.16 29.69
C LEU A 630 11.30 -19.48 30.35
N HIS A 631 10.45 -20.30 29.70
CA HIS A 631 9.96 -21.58 30.25
C HIS A 631 9.28 -21.46 31.63
N GLU A 632 8.84 -20.25 32.00
CA GLU A 632 8.16 -20.02 33.26
C GLU A 632 6.66 -20.31 33.10
N GLU A 633 6.16 -21.30 33.85
CA GLU A 633 4.72 -21.49 34.06
C GLU A 633 4.18 -20.28 34.82
N THR A 634 3.80 -19.25 34.08
CA THR A 634 3.24 -18.04 34.67
C THR A 634 1.72 -18.09 34.65
N ASP A 635 1.10 -17.44 35.63
CA ASP A 635 -0.36 -17.36 35.81
C ASP A 635 -1.06 -16.55 34.68
N CYS A 636 -0.33 -16.21 33.61
CA CYS A 636 -0.85 -15.61 32.38
C CYS A 636 -1.67 -16.58 31.52
N THR A 637 -2.07 -17.73 32.07
CA THR A 637 -2.73 -18.82 31.36
C THR A 637 -4.01 -18.39 30.63
N SER A 638 -4.77 -17.44 31.16
CA SER A 638 -5.99 -16.93 30.50
C SER A 638 -5.69 -16.07 29.26
N LEU A 639 -4.63 -15.27 29.31
CA LEU A 639 -4.18 -14.39 28.23
C LEU A 639 -3.52 -15.19 27.11
N LEU A 640 -2.69 -16.17 27.48
CA LEU A 640 -2.00 -17.07 26.55
C LEU A 640 -2.98 -17.99 25.80
N ARG A 641 -4.02 -18.53 26.46
CA ARG A 641 -5.01 -19.41 25.81
C ARG A 641 -5.72 -18.78 24.60
N HIS A 642 -6.02 -17.48 24.65
CA HIS A 642 -6.68 -16.80 23.53
C HIS A 642 -5.71 -16.58 22.37
N ALA A 643 -4.47 -16.22 22.68
CA ALA A 643 -3.42 -16.12 21.69
C ALA A 643 -3.14 -17.50 21.06
N GLU A 644 -3.16 -18.59 21.83
CA GLU A 644 -2.90 -19.96 21.35
C GLU A 644 -3.82 -20.36 20.20
N GLN A 645 -5.06 -19.89 20.22
CA GLN A 645 -6.07 -20.17 19.20
C GLN A 645 -6.10 -19.13 18.07
N TYR A 646 -5.16 -18.18 18.06
CA TYR A 646 -5.10 -17.14 17.04
C TYR A 646 -4.74 -17.75 15.69
N CYS A 647 -5.54 -17.44 14.66
CA CYS A 647 -5.22 -17.72 13.27
C CYS A 647 -5.28 -16.42 12.48
N SER A 648 -4.49 -16.34 11.40
CA SER A 648 -4.43 -15.11 10.62
C SER A 648 -5.80 -14.79 10.01
N VAL A 649 -6.20 -13.55 10.24
CA VAL A 649 -7.48 -12.97 9.83
C VAL A 649 -7.31 -12.14 8.56
N PHE A 650 -6.16 -11.49 8.40
CA PHE A 650 -5.93 -10.57 7.29
C PHE A 650 -5.18 -11.23 6.13
N THR A 651 -4.70 -12.46 6.23
CA THR A 651 -4.13 -13.17 5.07
C THR A 651 -5.14 -13.29 3.92
N TYR A 652 -4.67 -13.62 2.72
CA TYR A 652 -5.57 -13.88 1.59
C TYR A 652 -6.56 -15.00 1.91
N VAL A 653 -6.13 -16.04 2.64
CA VAL A 653 -7.01 -17.09 3.18
C VAL A 653 -8.00 -16.51 4.19
N GLY A 654 -7.53 -15.75 5.19
CA GLY A 654 -8.39 -15.12 6.21
C GLY A 654 -9.47 -14.22 5.60
N HIS A 655 -9.06 -13.33 4.69
CA HIS A 655 -9.94 -12.44 3.95
C HIS A 655 -10.96 -13.22 3.12
N MET A 656 -10.53 -14.24 2.37
CA MET A 656 -11.44 -15.06 1.57
C MET A 656 -12.51 -15.75 2.43
N ARG A 657 -12.12 -16.30 3.59
CA ARG A 657 -13.05 -16.91 4.54
C ARG A 657 -14.05 -15.87 5.06
N GLN A 658 -13.60 -14.65 5.33
CA GLN A 658 -14.48 -13.56 5.75
C GLN A 658 -15.48 -13.19 4.64
N SER A 659 -15.03 -13.01 3.40
CA SER A 659 -15.91 -12.68 2.26
C SER A 659 -16.97 -13.77 2.02
N ILE A 660 -16.59 -15.06 2.12
CA ILE A 660 -17.54 -16.17 2.01
C ILE A 660 -18.55 -16.13 3.15
N ARG A 661 -18.11 -15.96 4.40
CA ARG A 661 -19.00 -15.86 5.57
C ARG A 661 -19.97 -14.69 5.45
N ARG A 662 -19.51 -13.51 5.01
CA ARG A 662 -20.36 -12.34 4.76
C ARG A 662 -21.40 -12.63 3.70
N THR A 663 -21.00 -13.27 2.59
CA THR A 663 -21.93 -13.69 1.53
C THR A 663 -22.98 -14.66 2.07
N LYS A 664 -22.58 -15.67 2.85
CA LYS A 664 -23.50 -16.63 3.51
C LYS A 664 -24.48 -15.92 4.46
N GLN A 665 -24.00 -14.98 5.27
CA GLN A 665 -24.83 -14.22 6.20
C GLN A 665 -25.83 -13.32 5.48
N ALA A 666 -25.38 -12.59 4.45
CA ALA A 666 -26.26 -11.77 3.61
C ALA A 666 -27.34 -12.62 2.92
N TRP A 667 -26.95 -13.80 2.45
CA TRP A 667 -27.88 -14.76 1.84
C TRP A 667 -28.95 -15.24 2.84
N LYS A 668 -28.56 -15.67 4.04
CA LYS A 668 -29.51 -16.09 5.09
C LYS A 668 -30.52 -15.00 5.46
N ARG A 669 -30.09 -13.73 5.49
CA ARG A 669 -30.98 -12.59 5.75
C ARG A 669 -32.00 -12.41 4.62
N ILE A 670 -31.56 -12.51 3.37
CA ILE A 670 -32.45 -12.48 2.20
C ILE A 670 -33.44 -13.64 2.21
N GLU A 671 -33.01 -14.85 2.55
CA GLU A 671 -33.91 -16.02 2.68
C GLU A 671 -35.00 -15.77 3.72
N GLY A 672 -34.64 -15.16 4.87
CA GLY A 672 -35.61 -14.71 5.87
C GLY A 672 -36.69 -13.80 5.27
N ILE A 673 -36.29 -12.77 4.52
CA ILE A 673 -37.23 -11.88 3.83
C ILE A 673 -38.08 -12.61 2.79
N ILE A 674 -37.50 -13.55 2.03
CA ILE A 674 -38.24 -14.29 1.00
C ILE A 674 -39.35 -15.13 1.63
N VAL A 675 -39.09 -15.77 2.77
CA VAL A 675 -40.09 -16.52 3.54
C VAL A 675 -41.22 -15.58 3.99
N ASP A 676 -40.87 -14.40 4.52
CA ASP A 676 -41.85 -13.39 4.92
C ASP A 676 -42.68 -12.87 3.73
N MET A 677 -42.03 -12.66 2.58
CA MET A 677 -42.72 -12.30 1.34
C MET A 677 -43.59 -13.41 0.77
N GLY A 678 -43.28 -14.68 1.01
CA GLY A 678 -44.16 -15.78 0.62
C GLY A 678 -45.55 -15.59 1.22
N ARG A 679 -45.62 -15.05 2.44
CA ARG A 679 -46.87 -14.71 3.12
C ARG A 679 -47.58 -13.53 2.45
N ILE A 680 -46.84 -12.45 2.17
CA ILE A 680 -47.38 -11.23 1.53
C ILE A 680 -47.81 -11.50 0.07
N SER A 681 -47.02 -12.26 -0.68
CA SER A 681 -47.30 -12.54 -2.09
C SER A 681 -48.56 -13.38 -2.27
N MET A 682 -48.94 -14.22 -1.30
CA MET A 682 -50.23 -14.91 -1.33
C MET A 682 -51.41 -13.94 -1.20
N GLU A 683 -51.25 -12.83 -0.49
CA GLU A 683 -52.29 -11.79 -0.35
C GLU A 683 -52.45 -10.99 -1.66
N TYR A 684 -51.36 -10.72 -2.37
CA TYR A 684 -51.37 -9.91 -3.62
C TYR A 684 -51.49 -10.72 -4.93
N ALA A 685 -51.27 -12.04 -4.90
CA ALA A 685 -51.37 -12.91 -6.09
C ALA A 685 -52.77 -12.95 -6.73
N THR A 686 -53.81 -12.50 -6.02
CA THR A 686 -55.18 -12.40 -6.53
C THR A 686 -55.38 -11.26 -7.54
N VAL A 687 -54.44 -10.31 -7.67
CA VAL A 687 -54.66 -9.05 -8.41
C VAL A 687 -53.94 -8.98 -9.77
N GLY A 688 -53.06 -9.94 -10.11
CA GLY A 688 -52.09 -9.76 -11.20
C GLY A 688 -51.79 -10.97 -12.09
N SER A 689 -52.78 -11.76 -12.47
CA SER A 689 -52.60 -12.89 -13.40
C SER A 689 -52.63 -12.44 -14.87
N SER A 690 -51.61 -11.71 -15.34
CA SER A 690 -51.40 -11.57 -16.80
C SER A 690 -49.92 -11.45 -17.22
N SER A 691 -49.42 -12.54 -17.81
CA SER A 691 -48.49 -12.56 -18.97
C SER A 691 -47.01 -12.14 -18.82
N ALA A 692 -46.44 -11.97 -17.63
CA ALA A 692 -44.98 -11.82 -17.52
C ALA A 692 -44.29 -13.18 -17.76
N GLY A 693 -43.84 -13.39 -19.01
CA GLY A 693 -43.16 -14.61 -19.46
C GLY A 693 -42.02 -15.04 -18.54
N GLN A 694 -42.11 -16.30 -18.11
CA GLN A 694 -41.25 -17.00 -17.16
C GLN A 694 -39.87 -17.29 -17.76
N ALA A 695 -39.07 -16.25 -18.02
CA ALA A 695 -37.63 -16.40 -18.23
C ALA A 695 -36.95 -16.57 -16.85
N CYS A 696 -37.33 -17.61 -16.12
CA CYS A 696 -36.63 -18.00 -14.91
C CYS A 696 -35.36 -18.71 -15.37
N ILE A 697 -34.18 -18.21 -14.98
CA ILE A 697 -32.98 -19.04 -15.04
C ILE A 697 -33.30 -20.24 -14.15
N GLN A 698 -33.43 -21.45 -14.69
CA GLN A 698 -33.58 -22.64 -13.84
C GLN A 698 -32.25 -22.82 -13.10
N VAL A 699 -32.24 -22.38 -11.84
CA VAL A 699 -31.06 -22.39 -10.95
C VAL A 699 -30.93 -23.74 -10.21
N GLU A 700 -31.73 -24.74 -10.55
CA GLU A 700 -31.67 -26.09 -9.94
C GLU A 700 -30.25 -26.72 -10.05
N PHE A 701 -29.41 -26.24 -10.97
CA PHE A 701 -28.04 -26.70 -11.20
C PHE A 701 -26.96 -26.16 -10.23
N PHE A 702 -27.32 -25.32 -9.25
CA PHE A 702 -26.37 -24.64 -8.38
C PHE A 702 -26.42 -25.07 -6.92
N ASP A 703 -27.36 -25.94 -6.55
CA ASP A 703 -27.48 -26.45 -5.19
C ASP A 703 -26.41 -27.51 -4.84
N ASP A 704 -25.70 -28.05 -5.85
CA ASP A 704 -24.62 -29.03 -5.66
C ASP A 704 -23.30 -28.42 -5.13
N PHE A 705 -23.15 -27.09 -5.15
CA PHE A 705 -21.91 -26.45 -4.74
C PHE A 705 -21.96 -26.09 -3.25
N ASP A 706 -21.45 -26.97 -2.39
CA ASP A 706 -21.43 -26.73 -0.95
C ASP A 706 -20.32 -25.74 -0.56
N PRO A 707 -20.65 -24.49 -0.16
CA PRO A 707 -19.62 -23.55 0.26
C PRO A 707 -19.00 -23.93 1.60
N HIS A 708 -19.52 -24.94 2.32
CA HIS A 708 -18.83 -25.57 3.45
C HIS A 708 -17.57 -26.31 2.98
N GLU A 709 -17.58 -26.96 1.82
CA GLU A 709 -16.41 -27.66 1.29
C GLU A 709 -15.25 -26.69 1.01
N ILE A 710 -15.53 -25.56 0.36
CA ILE A 710 -14.51 -24.51 0.17
C ILE A 710 -14.05 -23.94 1.51
N GLU A 711 -14.98 -23.67 2.43
CA GLU A 711 -14.60 -23.19 3.76
C GLU A 711 -13.76 -24.20 4.52
N GLU A 712 -13.99 -25.49 4.37
CA GLU A 712 -13.20 -26.58 4.96
C GLU A 712 -11.81 -26.67 4.33
N ARG A 713 -11.71 -26.53 3.00
CA ARG A 713 -10.42 -26.46 2.29
C ARG A 713 -9.61 -25.21 2.66
N LEU A 714 -10.27 -24.06 2.85
CA LEU A 714 -9.66 -22.83 3.36
C LEU A 714 -9.37 -22.89 4.85
N ALA A 715 -10.21 -23.59 5.61
CA ALA A 715 -9.97 -23.95 6.99
C ALA A 715 -9.01 -25.13 7.05
N VAL A 716 -7.85 -24.98 6.39
CA VAL A 716 -6.62 -25.68 6.82
C VAL A 716 -6.70 -25.73 8.33
N LYS A 717 -6.64 -26.92 8.91
CA LYS A 717 -6.71 -27.10 10.36
C LYS A 717 -5.47 -26.46 10.98
N ILE A 718 -5.46 -25.12 11.05
CA ILE A 718 -4.48 -24.29 11.75
C ILE A 718 -4.59 -24.54 13.26
N GLY A 719 -5.67 -25.21 13.70
CA GLY A 719 -5.81 -25.73 15.07
C GLY A 719 -5.02 -27.00 15.38
N GLY A 720 -4.19 -27.51 14.47
CA GLY A 720 -3.10 -28.40 14.85
C GLY A 720 -1.86 -27.56 15.09
N ASN A 721 -1.18 -27.73 16.23
CA ASN A 721 0.03 -26.97 16.62
C ASN A 721 1.19 -27.01 15.59
N GLY A 722 1.05 -27.76 14.50
CA GLY A 722 2.05 -27.96 13.47
C GLY A 722 2.24 -26.77 12.55
N SER A 723 3.45 -26.22 12.59
CA SER A 723 4.23 -25.65 11.49
C SER A 723 3.82 -25.89 10.02
N THR A 724 3.48 -27.12 9.65
CA THR A 724 3.00 -27.50 8.31
C THR A 724 1.74 -26.74 7.91
N SER A 725 0.95 -26.29 8.91
CA SER A 725 -0.18 -25.42 8.68
C SER A 725 0.23 -24.04 8.17
N LEU A 726 1.32 -23.45 8.70
CA LEU A 726 1.78 -22.12 8.27
C LEU A 726 2.40 -22.19 6.87
N GLU A 727 3.17 -23.24 6.57
CA GLU A 727 3.71 -23.49 5.23
C GLU A 727 2.58 -23.67 4.20
N ARG A 728 1.59 -24.48 4.55
CA ARG A 728 0.39 -24.68 3.71
C ARG A 728 -0.41 -23.40 3.56
N GLU A 729 -0.59 -22.63 4.63
CA GLU A 729 -1.27 -21.33 4.58
C GLU A 729 -0.50 -20.35 3.70
N HIS A 730 0.84 -20.30 3.80
CA HIS A 730 1.68 -19.49 2.94
C HIS A 730 1.53 -19.87 1.47
N GLU A 731 1.59 -21.17 1.15
CA GLU A 731 1.42 -21.66 -0.23
C GLU A 731 0.01 -21.32 -0.77
N LEU A 732 -1.02 -21.51 0.06
CA LEU A 732 -2.37 -21.09 -0.28
C LEU A 732 -2.45 -19.57 -0.49
N ASN A 733 -1.86 -18.77 0.39
CA ASN A 733 -1.81 -17.32 0.24
C ASN A 733 -1.08 -16.90 -1.04
N ARG A 734 0.00 -17.60 -1.41
CA ARG A 734 0.72 -17.39 -2.67
C ARG A 734 -0.20 -17.62 -3.86
N ARG A 735 -0.92 -18.75 -3.88
CA ARG A 735 -1.89 -19.09 -4.94
C ARG A 735 -3.05 -18.09 -4.99
N LEU A 736 -3.61 -17.76 -3.84
CA LEU A 736 -4.73 -16.82 -3.70
C LEU A 736 -4.32 -15.37 -4.01
N SER A 737 -3.04 -14.99 -3.89
CA SER A 737 -2.60 -13.65 -4.29
C SER A 737 -2.85 -13.33 -5.77
N PHE A 738 -3.00 -14.36 -6.61
CA PHE A 738 -3.37 -14.24 -8.02
C PHE A 738 -4.90 -14.22 -8.25
N SER A 739 -5.72 -14.44 -7.22
CA SER A 739 -7.18 -14.49 -7.31
C SER A 739 -7.86 -13.17 -6.95
N GLY A 740 -7.15 -12.04 -7.03
CA GLY A 740 -7.69 -10.71 -6.69
C GLY A 740 -8.99 -10.35 -7.42
N GLY A 741 -9.17 -10.81 -8.68
CA GLY A 741 -10.44 -10.64 -9.40
C GLY A 741 -11.60 -11.45 -8.78
N THR A 742 -11.31 -12.64 -8.25
CA THR A 742 -12.26 -13.53 -7.57
C THR A 742 -12.60 -13.01 -6.17
N MET A 743 -11.60 -12.51 -5.44
CA MET A 743 -11.80 -11.83 -4.14
C MET A 743 -12.73 -10.65 -4.26
N ASN A 744 -12.42 -9.72 -5.17
CA ASN A 744 -13.27 -8.55 -5.40
C ASN A 744 -14.69 -8.96 -5.78
N LEU A 745 -14.86 -10.03 -6.57
CA LEU A 745 -16.20 -10.52 -6.92
C LEU A 745 -16.97 -11.05 -5.70
N LEU A 746 -16.31 -11.70 -4.74
CA LEU A 746 -16.93 -12.14 -3.49
C LEU A 746 -17.35 -10.96 -2.60
N ASP A 747 -16.50 -9.94 -2.49
CA ASP A 747 -16.84 -8.75 -1.71
C ASP A 747 -17.97 -7.95 -2.39
N ASP A 748 -17.88 -7.77 -3.70
CA ASP A 748 -18.89 -7.08 -4.50
C ASP A 748 -20.25 -7.78 -4.36
N VAL A 749 -20.29 -9.12 -4.39
CA VAL A 749 -21.57 -9.85 -4.27
C VAL A 749 -22.11 -9.79 -2.84
N ALA A 750 -21.26 -9.87 -1.81
CA ALA A 750 -21.68 -9.68 -0.43
C ALA A 750 -22.30 -8.29 -0.23
N ALA A 751 -21.62 -7.23 -0.68
CA ALA A 751 -22.09 -5.86 -0.59
C ALA A 751 -23.39 -5.63 -1.40
N ALA A 752 -23.48 -6.17 -2.62
CA ALA A 752 -24.68 -6.07 -3.44
C ALA A 752 -25.88 -6.82 -2.83
N LEU A 753 -25.64 -7.96 -2.17
CA LEU A 753 -26.66 -8.70 -1.44
C LEU A 753 -27.15 -7.92 -0.20
N GLU A 754 -26.24 -7.36 0.60
CA GLU A 754 -26.58 -6.51 1.75
C GLU A 754 -27.41 -5.29 1.30
N ALA A 755 -26.96 -4.59 0.25
CA ALA A 755 -27.71 -3.46 -0.31
C ALA A 755 -29.08 -3.89 -0.87
N TYR A 756 -29.14 -5.02 -1.58
CA TYR A 756 -30.40 -5.55 -2.09
C TYR A 756 -31.36 -5.94 -0.96
N HIS A 757 -30.87 -6.58 0.10
CA HIS A 757 -31.64 -6.89 1.31
C HIS A 757 -32.30 -5.63 1.87
N ASP A 758 -31.53 -4.55 2.11
CA ASP A 758 -32.06 -3.32 2.71
C ASP A 758 -33.11 -2.65 1.83
N ARG A 759 -32.89 -2.65 0.51
CA ARG A 759 -33.86 -2.15 -0.49
C ARG A 759 -35.13 -2.97 -0.49
N LEU A 760 -34.99 -4.28 -0.38
CA LEU A 760 -36.07 -5.24 -0.45
C LEU A 760 -36.93 -5.18 0.83
N THR A 761 -36.32 -5.06 2.01
CA THR A 761 -37.00 -4.78 3.28
C THR A 761 -37.78 -3.48 3.19
N SER A 762 -37.12 -2.38 2.78
CA SER A 762 -37.77 -1.07 2.61
C SER A 762 -38.96 -1.12 1.64
N ALA A 763 -38.84 -1.91 0.57
CA ALA A 763 -39.92 -2.11 -0.39
C ALA A 763 -41.10 -2.89 0.22
N VAL A 764 -40.83 -3.95 1.00
CA VAL A 764 -41.85 -4.71 1.72
C VAL A 764 -42.59 -3.84 2.73
N ASP A 765 -41.86 -3.10 3.56
CA ASP A 765 -42.44 -2.23 4.58
C ASP A 765 -43.37 -1.20 3.92
N SER A 766 -42.94 -0.61 2.80
CA SER A 766 -43.75 0.35 2.04
C SER A 766 -45.03 -0.23 1.42
N LEU A 767 -45.12 -1.55 1.28
CA LEU A 767 -46.30 -2.27 0.80
C LEU A 767 -47.20 -2.73 1.96
N GLY A 768 -46.66 -2.91 3.17
CA GLY A 768 -47.41 -3.33 4.35
C GLY A 768 -48.23 -2.22 5.01
N ASP A 769 -47.72 -0.97 4.97
CA ASP A 769 -48.32 0.19 5.65
C ASP A 769 -49.72 0.60 5.13
N ASP A 770 -50.14 0.13 3.95
CA ASP A 770 -51.41 0.53 3.32
C ASP A 770 -52.65 -0.20 3.87
N SER A 771 -52.46 -1.25 4.68
CA SER A 771 -53.55 -2.10 5.16
C SER A 771 -54.51 -1.41 6.16
N GLY A 772 -54.14 -0.24 6.72
CA GLY A 772 -54.92 0.43 7.78
C GLY A 772 -55.61 1.76 7.42
N ALA A 773 -55.39 2.32 6.22
CA ALA A 773 -55.77 3.72 5.93
C ALA A 773 -56.72 3.86 4.72
N SER A 774 -57.92 3.28 4.81
CA SER A 774 -58.88 3.16 3.71
C SER A 774 -59.48 4.46 3.13
N ASN A 775 -59.08 5.66 3.58
CA ASN A 775 -59.74 6.92 3.14
C ASN A 775 -58.84 8.14 2.90
N ARG A 776 -57.50 8.01 2.87
CA ARG A 776 -56.62 9.15 2.53
C ARG A 776 -56.23 9.13 1.06
N SER A 777 -56.44 10.24 0.36
CA SER A 777 -56.00 10.43 -1.03
C SER A 777 -54.46 10.35 -1.11
N HIS A 778 -53.94 9.19 -1.51
CA HIS A 778 -52.50 8.98 -1.62
C HIS A 778 -51.91 9.88 -2.70
N SER A 779 -50.83 10.59 -2.35
CA SER A 779 -50.12 11.44 -3.29
C SER A 779 -49.60 10.63 -4.48
N THR A 780 -49.46 11.27 -5.64
CA THR A 780 -48.86 10.63 -6.84
C THR A 780 -47.44 10.12 -6.59
N ALA A 781 -46.70 10.73 -5.66
CA ALA A 781 -45.38 10.27 -5.24
C ALA A 781 -45.44 8.92 -4.50
N THR A 782 -46.43 8.73 -3.61
CA THR A 782 -46.63 7.46 -2.88
C THR A 782 -46.95 6.32 -3.85
N LYS A 783 -47.85 6.56 -4.81
CA LYS A 783 -48.18 5.57 -5.85
C LYS A 783 -46.98 5.18 -6.71
N ARG A 784 -46.09 6.14 -7.03
CA ARG A 784 -44.85 5.86 -7.77
C ARG A 784 -43.89 5.01 -6.94
N LYS A 785 -43.72 5.32 -5.64
CA LYS A 785 -42.90 4.52 -4.72
C LYS A 785 -43.42 3.09 -4.58
N GLN A 786 -44.71 2.91 -4.35
CA GLN A 786 -45.35 1.59 -4.28
C GLN A 786 -45.20 0.80 -5.58
N LYS A 787 -45.35 1.45 -6.74
CA LYS A 787 -45.11 0.81 -8.04
C LYS A 787 -43.65 0.36 -8.20
N THR A 788 -42.69 1.16 -7.75
CA THR A 788 -41.27 0.78 -7.76
C THR A 788 -41.00 -0.39 -6.80
N ALA A 789 -41.57 -0.36 -5.59
CA ALA A 789 -41.47 -1.43 -4.61
C ALA A 789 -42.06 -2.75 -5.15
N LEU A 790 -43.27 -2.72 -5.69
CA LEU A 790 -43.92 -3.89 -6.30
C LEU A 790 -43.08 -4.46 -7.45
N ARG A 791 -42.50 -3.60 -8.29
CA ARG A 791 -41.61 -4.02 -9.38
C ARG A 791 -40.35 -4.71 -8.86
N LEU A 792 -39.73 -4.17 -7.81
CA LEU A 792 -38.55 -4.76 -7.17
C LEU A 792 -38.87 -6.16 -6.60
N VAL A 793 -39.99 -6.28 -5.89
CA VAL A 793 -40.49 -7.55 -5.35
C VAL A 793 -40.80 -8.56 -6.46
N THR A 794 -41.43 -8.12 -7.55
CA THR A 794 -41.75 -8.99 -8.71
C THR A 794 -40.48 -9.46 -9.42
N ALA A 795 -39.44 -8.62 -9.47
CA ALA A 795 -38.16 -8.92 -10.12
C ALA A 795 -37.22 -9.78 -9.26
N LYS A 796 -37.60 -10.17 -8.03
CA LYS A 796 -36.73 -10.87 -7.09
C LYS A 796 -36.14 -12.17 -7.64
N GLY A 797 -36.92 -12.95 -8.39
CA GLY A 797 -36.49 -14.23 -8.94
C GLY A 797 -35.23 -14.09 -9.81
N PRO A 798 -35.30 -13.36 -10.94
CA PRO A 798 -34.14 -13.15 -11.81
C PRO A 798 -32.92 -12.52 -11.11
N ILE A 799 -33.13 -11.58 -10.18
CA ILE A 799 -32.04 -10.90 -9.46
C ILE A 799 -31.32 -11.88 -8.52
N LEU A 800 -32.09 -12.64 -7.73
CA LEU A 800 -31.54 -13.64 -6.82
C LEU A 800 -30.87 -14.79 -7.57
N SER A 801 -31.46 -15.24 -8.68
CA SER A 801 -30.84 -16.23 -9.57
C SER A 801 -29.49 -15.73 -10.11
N PHE A 802 -29.41 -14.44 -10.46
CA PHE A 802 -28.16 -13.83 -10.90
C PHE A 802 -27.14 -13.75 -9.76
N PHE A 803 -27.51 -13.32 -8.55
CA PHE A 803 -26.58 -13.31 -7.41
C PHE A 803 -26.11 -14.71 -7.01
N LYS A 804 -26.98 -15.73 -7.01
CA LYS A 804 -26.58 -17.14 -6.84
C LYS A 804 -25.53 -17.55 -7.87
N PHE A 805 -25.76 -17.22 -9.13
CA PHE A 805 -24.83 -17.52 -10.20
C PHE A 805 -23.49 -16.77 -10.02
N VAL A 806 -23.52 -15.50 -9.63
CA VAL A 806 -22.32 -14.70 -9.36
C VAL A 806 -21.50 -15.31 -8.23
N HIS A 807 -22.15 -15.67 -7.12
CA HIS A 807 -21.52 -16.34 -5.99
C HIS A 807 -20.93 -17.68 -6.42
N PHE A 808 -21.66 -18.48 -7.20
CA PHE A 808 -21.15 -19.71 -7.78
C PHE A 808 -19.89 -19.47 -8.63
N VAL A 809 -19.87 -18.48 -9.53
CA VAL A 809 -18.68 -18.17 -10.36
C VAL A 809 -17.49 -17.80 -9.49
N ALA A 810 -17.71 -17.00 -8.45
CA ALA A 810 -16.69 -16.68 -7.48
C ALA A 810 -16.14 -17.93 -6.78
N LEU A 811 -17.04 -18.78 -6.24
CA LEU A 811 -16.66 -19.99 -5.53
C LEU A 811 -15.97 -21.03 -6.42
N SER A 812 -16.45 -21.31 -7.64
CA SER A 812 -15.75 -22.28 -8.49
C SER A 812 -14.44 -21.72 -9.05
N SER A 813 -14.33 -20.41 -9.26
CA SER A 813 -13.05 -19.79 -9.58
C SER A 813 -12.07 -19.97 -8.42
N LEU A 814 -12.53 -19.78 -7.19
CA LEU A 814 -11.74 -20.00 -5.99
C LEU A 814 -11.35 -21.48 -5.83
N HIS A 815 -12.27 -22.40 -6.04
CA HIS A 815 -12.00 -23.84 -6.02
C HIS A 815 -10.86 -24.21 -6.98
N ALA A 816 -10.85 -23.67 -8.20
CA ALA A 816 -9.76 -23.87 -9.15
C ALA A 816 -8.40 -23.36 -8.64
N TYR A 817 -8.38 -22.31 -7.80
CA TYR A 817 -7.16 -21.85 -7.11
C TYR A 817 -6.76 -22.73 -5.93
N LEU A 818 -7.67 -23.54 -5.36
CA LEU A 818 -7.43 -24.38 -4.19
C LEU A 818 -7.10 -25.84 -4.54
N SER A 819 -7.58 -26.37 -5.67
CA SER A 819 -7.31 -27.74 -6.08
C SER A 819 -5.83 -27.94 -6.42
N ASP A 820 -5.14 -28.83 -5.71
CA ASP A 820 -3.71 -29.15 -5.92
C ASP A 820 -3.44 -29.85 -7.28
N THR A 821 -4.49 -30.24 -7.99
CA THR A 821 -4.49 -31.13 -9.17
C THR A 821 -4.20 -30.47 -10.51
N VAL A 822 -3.33 -29.45 -10.57
CA VAL A 822 -2.96 -28.82 -11.86
C VAL A 822 -2.02 -29.71 -12.71
N GLN A 823 -1.62 -30.91 -12.26
CA GLN A 823 -0.68 -31.77 -13.00
C GLN A 823 -1.11 -33.22 -13.28
N GLY A 824 -2.38 -33.60 -13.04
CA GLY A 824 -2.89 -34.90 -13.48
C GLY A 824 -3.71 -34.78 -14.77
N GLU A 825 -3.28 -35.39 -15.87
CA GLU A 825 -3.81 -35.19 -17.23
C GLU A 825 -5.30 -35.58 -17.45
N ASP A 826 -5.98 -36.23 -16.49
CA ASP A 826 -7.26 -36.90 -16.80
C ASP A 826 -8.51 -36.44 -16.01
N ASN A 827 -8.43 -35.42 -15.14
CA ASN A 827 -9.64 -34.90 -14.48
C ASN A 827 -10.16 -33.64 -15.21
N TYR A 828 -11.35 -33.74 -15.81
CA TYR A 828 -12.11 -32.64 -16.42
C TYR A 828 -12.59 -31.63 -15.36
N GLU A 829 -11.66 -30.93 -14.72
CA GLU A 829 -11.99 -29.90 -13.74
C GLU A 829 -12.54 -28.66 -14.47
N ILE A 830 -13.69 -28.14 -14.00
CA ILE A 830 -14.35 -26.98 -14.62
C ILE A 830 -13.47 -25.74 -14.40
N SER A 831 -12.61 -25.44 -15.38
CA SER A 831 -11.78 -24.23 -15.34
C SER A 831 -12.63 -22.99 -15.60
N ILE A 832 -12.80 -22.15 -14.58
CA ILE A 832 -13.42 -20.82 -14.75
C ILE A 832 -12.39 -19.87 -15.35
N SER A 833 -12.65 -19.41 -16.58
CA SER A 833 -11.80 -18.42 -17.24
C SER A 833 -11.81 -17.07 -16.48
N PRO A 834 -10.67 -16.37 -16.35
CA PRO A 834 -10.61 -15.03 -15.76
C PRO A 834 -11.54 -14.00 -16.45
N ASP A 835 -11.80 -14.18 -17.75
CA ASP A 835 -12.74 -13.37 -18.51
C ASP A 835 -14.19 -13.51 -18.03
N LEU A 836 -14.58 -14.69 -17.54
CA LEU A 836 -15.90 -14.92 -16.95
C LEU A 836 -16.01 -14.13 -15.65
N VAL A 837 -15.04 -14.25 -14.73
CA VAL A 837 -14.99 -13.51 -13.45
C VAL A 837 -15.11 -12.00 -13.70
N ARG A 838 -14.30 -11.46 -14.63
CA ARG A 838 -14.32 -10.04 -14.98
C ARG A 838 -15.67 -9.59 -15.53
N ARG A 839 -16.29 -10.37 -16.43
CA ARG A 839 -17.62 -10.05 -17.00
C ARG A 839 -18.73 -10.15 -15.95
N THR A 840 -18.65 -11.11 -15.05
CA THR A 840 -19.58 -11.25 -13.92
C THR A 840 -19.50 -10.02 -13.02
N SER A 841 -18.29 -9.59 -12.62
CA SER A 841 -18.08 -8.38 -11.81
C SER A 841 -18.65 -7.11 -12.49
N MET A 842 -18.38 -6.90 -13.79
CA MET A 842 -18.93 -5.75 -14.51
C MET A 842 -20.47 -5.76 -14.57
N THR A 843 -21.06 -6.93 -14.78
CA THR A 843 -22.52 -7.08 -14.79
C THR A 843 -23.10 -6.84 -13.39
N LEU A 844 -22.47 -7.38 -12.35
CA LEU A 844 -22.87 -7.20 -10.95
C LEU A 844 -22.88 -5.72 -10.57
N SER A 845 -21.80 -5.00 -10.85
CA SER A 845 -21.72 -3.56 -10.61
C SER A 845 -22.83 -2.79 -11.34
N THR A 846 -23.15 -3.19 -12.58
CA THR A 846 -24.25 -2.58 -13.35
C THR A 846 -25.60 -2.88 -12.70
N VAL A 847 -25.85 -4.11 -12.27
CA VAL A 847 -27.08 -4.51 -11.60
C VAL A 847 -27.25 -3.72 -10.30
N ASP A 848 -26.25 -3.71 -9.44
CA ASP A 848 -26.28 -3.01 -8.15
C ASP A 848 -26.49 -1.49 -8.30
N THR A 849 -25.85 -0.88 -9.29
CA THR A 849 -26.00 0.57 -9.58
C THR A 849 -27.42 0.92 -10.04
N PHE A 850 -28.05 0.07 -10.85
CA PHE A 850 -29.32 0.39 -11.52
C PHE A 850 -30.55 -0.21 -10.85
N ILE A 851 -30.41 -1.10 -9.88
CA ILE A 851 -31.55 -1.78 -9.25
C ILE A 851 -32.57 -0.79 -8.65
N ASP A 852 -32.10 0.35 -8.11
CA ASP A 852 -32.96 1.41 -7.56
C ASP A 852 -33.45 2.40 -8.62
N SER A 853 -32.51 2.87 -9.45
CA SER A 853 -32.74 4.00 -10.35
C SER A 853 -33.43 3.59 -11.65
N ASN A 854 -33.17 2.36 -12.11
CA ASN A 854 -33.68 1.83 -13.38
C ASN A 854 -33.64 0.29 -13.40
N LEU A 855 -34.61 -0.33 -12.73
CA LEU A 855 -34.73 -1.78 -12.64
C LEU A 855 -34.73 -2.48 -14.01
N ASP A 856 -35.36 -1.88 -15.03
CA ASP A 856 -35.40 -2.43 -16.38
C ASP A 856 -33.99 -2.56 -16.98
N ARG A 857 -33.12 -1.58 -16.72
CA ARG A 857 -31.71 -1.62 -17.12
C ARG A 857 -30.92 -2.69 -16.37
N ALA A 858 -31.17 -2.88 -15.07
CA ALA A 858 -30.56 -3.96 -14.30
C ALA A 858 -30.96 -5.33 -14.86
N ILE A 859 -32.24 -5.55 -15.12
CA ILE A 859 -32.75 -6.79 -15.73
C ILE A 859 -32.19 -7.00 -17.15
N GLN A 860 -32.09 -5.94 -17.96
CA GLN A 860 -31.48 -6.05 -19.29
C GLN A 860 -30.00 -6.44 -19.21
N ALA A 861 -29.24 -5.91 -18.25
CA ALA A 861 -27.85 -6.30 -18.04
C ALA A 861 -27.73 -7.81 -17.72
N ILE A 862 -28.64 -8.37 -16.91
CA ILE A 862 -28.69 -9.81 -16.62
C ILE A 862 -29.00 -10.62 -17.90
N LYS A 863 -29.95 -10.16 -18.72
CA LYS A 863 -30.29 -10.80 -20.01
C LYS A 863 -29.12 -10.78 -20.99
N ASP A 864 -28.45 -9.64 -21.13
CA ASP A 864 -27.31 -9.50 -22.02
C ASP A 864 -26.14 -10.37 -21.56
N TYR A 865 -25.93 -10.46 -20.24
CA TYR A 865 -24.93 -11.31 -19.64
C TYR A 865 -25.18 -12.80 -19.90
N THR A 866 -26.41 -13.29 -19.68
CA THR A 866 -26.79 -14.68 -19.95
C THR A 866 -26.78 -15.03 -21.45
N ALA A 867 -27.02 -14.05 -22.32
CA ALA A 867 -26.88 -14.22 -23.76
C ALA A 867 -25.42 -14.24 -24.24
N SER A 868 -24.46 -13.83 -23.39
CA SER A 868 -23.07 -13.63 -23.77
C SER A 868 -22.34 -14.93 -24.13
N LYS A 869 -21.31 -14.81 -24.98
CA LYS A 869 -20.46 -15.95 -25.37
C LYS A 869 -19.73 -16.58 -24.18
N ALA A 870 -19.32 -15.78 -23.20
CA ALA A 870 -18.62 -16.27 -22.01
C ALA A 870 -19.52 -17.18 -21.17
N PHE A 871 -20.75 -16.72 -20.87
CA PHE A 871 -21.73 -17.51 -20.13
C PHE A 871 -22.13 -18.78 -20.88
N LYS A 872 -22.41 -18.68 -22.18
CA LYS A 872 -22.72 -19.85 -23.02
C LYS A 872 -21.54 -20.84 -23.13
N GLY A 873 -20.31 -20.33 -23.16
CA GLY A 873 -19.10 -21.15 -23.15
C GLY A 873 -18.99 -21.95 -21.85
N PHE A 874 -19.19 -21.29 -20.71
CA PHE A 874 -19.22 -21.91 -19.40
C PHE A 874 -20.30 -23.00 -19.27
N LEU A 875 -21.52 -22.74 -19.74
CA LEU A 875 -22.58 -23.77 -19.72
C LEU A 875 -22.26 -24.98 -20.60
N ARG A 876 -21.53 -24.78 -21.70
CA ARG A 876 -21.10 -25.87 -22.59
C ARG A 876 -19.98 -26.71 -21.98
N SER A 877 -19.03 -26.10 -21.25
CA SER A 877 -17.98 -26.85 -20.57
C SER A 877 -18.56 -27.69 -19.43
N LYS A 878 -19.48 -27.12 -18.63
CA LYS A 878 -20.16 -27.85 -17.54
C LYS A 878 -21.08 -28.99 -18.02
N ARG A 879 -21.61 -28.94 -19.25
CA ARG A 879 -22.38 -30.06 -19.83
C ARG A 879 -21.51 -31.20 -20.37
N LYS A 880 -20.22 -30.94 -20.57
CA LYS A 880 -19.27 -31.92 -21.10
C LYS A 880 -18.54 -32.67 -19.97
N ALA A 881 -18.20 -31.94 -18.91
CA ALA A 881 -17.90 -32.52 -17.61
C ALA A 881 -19.18 -33.17 -17.05
#